data_AF-A0A1H7MAW7-F1
#
_entry.id   AF-A0A1H7MAW7-F1
#
_cell.length_a   1.000
_cell.length_b   1.000
_cell.length_c   1.000
_cell.angle_alpha   90.00
_cell.angle_beta   90.00
_cell.angle_gamma   90.00
#
_symmetry.space_group_name_H-M   'P 1'
#
loop_
_entity.id
_entity.type
_entity.pdbx_description
1 polymer ?
#
loop_
_entity_poly.entity_id
_entity_poly.type
_entity_poly.pdbx_seq_one_letter_code
_entity_poly.pdbx_strand_id
1 'polypeptide(L)'
;MTVSEEARRIDCIKYLLGKNYPTTNFECETVVIKWVGNERRNSLRADIVIYDIPIADANDLPPSERNKHIILIAEIKRESKSKKSAVNFQLEPALRQIDRPSVFGVYWDDINRHLYVKKTVNNEVSITKDELGNIPDFGNQYQYKKLKYLDLIQPEDISATLMDIANTLRSNHINDDSVRYRETVKLLLAKYIDEREAKETGNDLILQVVPGTDVTFASRIEALYKRTARIYSKAKSVFAKDTTGLDEKVLREIIEKVQGLNLLDSSSDSMQQVFMTFVPVVFKKDLDQYFTPLTLVNCMVEILRPGPNDKVVDPAMGTADFLTAALQYRLKRNDGQIVNRVYGADKDKQAYELAVINMILNKDGQTNLHNVDSIENFSLWEGQMDVALCNPPFGSRTIETRQAILKNYDLGHEWKRKEGRWQRTGTVLDSQQLGILFIERCFKLLAEGGRMGIILPEGYLCTASYGYVRQWVIDNFKIIGLVELPRRIFLKSEADLRSNILFAEKLVPENNDYAVHSELVRKVGYKLGKGFFSIPLRDGETGLEMRDEMNRVMIDTDFRRVKNNFLMFLSQRDSSAASSWTGARLRDISTHPLLDMKPRRINFKALSNIRTIKNGSYVRLEDAAEVVEETVEFKSVHKENELLHLIEGQDIRAVEGVVILKDREKRWQIEVRKTSKGYLVMQRDIVIGLVRPERRNIGFYIHADKHVYASTDGVAIVRERPENKNRFPIEWVFHALRTEMCRIQFWTESGGTSYGKLTLDQIKNVLIPVPARAEIQTIKSAVVEWSRSISDSSIKFHHLWSPHDKVAILNSPLIGLESDQICLNSEADED
;
A
#
# COMPACT_ATOMS: atom_id res chain seq x y z
N MET A 1 -10.58 9.88 28.62
CA MET A 1 -10.75 10.04 27.16
C MET A 1 -9.85 9.10 26.41
N THR A 2 -10.20 8.83 25.15
CA THR A 2 -9.30 8.13 24.22
C THR A 2 -8.27 9.11 23.62
N VAL A 3 -7.12 8.61 23.13
CA VAL A 3 -6.07 9.45 22.49
C VAL A 3 -6.65 10.31 21.36
N SER A 4 -7.61 9.77 20.59
CA SER A 4 -8.25 10.50 19.49
C SER A 4 -9.23 11.59 19.95
N GLU A 5 -9.84 11.43 21.12
CA GLU A 5 -10.76 12.42 21.69
C GLU A 5 -9.98 13.59 22.30
N GLU A 6 -8.88 13.30 22.99
CA GLU A 6 -7.96 14.33 23.48
C GLU A 6 -7.33 15.13 22.33
N ALA A 7 -6.94 14.46 21.23
CA ALA A 7 -6.45 15.15 20.04
C ALA A 7 -7.47 16.18 19.50
N ARG A 8 -8.76 15.84 19.44
CA ARG A 8 -9.81 16.75 18.96
C ARG A 8 -10.10 17.88 19.94
N ARG A 9 -9.97 17.62 21.24
CA ARG A 9 -10.06 18.68 22.25
C ARG A 9 -8.95 19.72 22.03
N ILE A 10 -7.72 19.28 21.80
CA ILE A 10 -6.59 20.15 21.48
C ILE A 10 -6.88 20.99 20.23
N ASP A 11 -7.46 20.38 19.18
CA ASP A 11 -7.80 21.09 17.95
C ASP A 11 -8.91 22.14 18.15
N CYS A 12 -9.93 21.82 18.96
CA CYS A 12 -10.98 22.77 19.35
C CYS A 12 -10.40 23.96 20.14
N ILE A 13 -9.52 23.70 21.10
CA ILE A 13 -8.84 24.76 21.87
C ILE A 13 -8.02 25.65 20.92
N LYS A 14 -7.20 25.07 20.04
CA LYS A 14 -6.41 25.84 19.05
C LYS A 14 -7.29 26.73 18.18
N TYR A 15 -8.45 26.23 17.75
CA TYR A 15 -9.40 27.01 16.95
C TYR A 15 -9.96 28.21 17.73
N LEU A 16 -10.37 28.01 18.99
CA LEU A 16 -10.90 29.07 19.84
C LEU A 16 -9.83 30.11 20.21
N LEU A 17 -8.58 29.68 20.44
CA LEU A 17 -7.45 30.61 20.61
C LEU A 17 -7.24 31.49 19.37
N GLY A 18 -7.43 30.93 18.16
CA GLY A 18 -7.39 31.70 16.91
C GLY A 18 -8.50 32.76 16.78
N LYS A 19 -9.56 32.66 17.59
CA LYS A 19 -10.67 33.63 17.72
C LYS A 19 -10.50 34.57 18.92
N ASN A 20 -9.25 34.72 19.38
CA ASN A 20 -8.85 35.61 20.48
C ASN A 20 -9.45 35.25 21.86
N TYR A 21 -9.93 34.02 22.07
CA TYR A 21 -10.35 33.57 23.40
C TYR A 21 -9.11 33.44 24.33
N PRO A 22 -9.08 34.08 25.51
CA PRO A 22 -7.89 34.08 26.38
C PRO A 22 -7.64 32.72 27.02
N THR A 23 -6.38 32.26 27.05
CA THR A 23 -5.98 30.99 27.68
C THR A 23 -6.34 30.91 29.16
N THR A 24 -6.33 32.05 29.86
CA THR A 24 -6.69 32.18 31.29
C THR A 24 -8.16 31.88 31.58
N ASN A 25 -9.00 31.77 30.54
CA ASN A 25 -10.45 31.62 30.67
C ASN A 25 -10.93 30.20 30.30
N PHE A 26 -10.03 29.29 29.89
CA PHE A 26 -10.35 27.91 29.46
C PHE A 26 -10.29 26.89 30.59
N GLU A 27 -11.38 26.19 30.84
CA GLU A 27 -11.43 25.10 31.80
C GLU A 27 -11.87 23.80 31.11
N CYS A 28 -11.11 22.73 31.32
CA CYS A 28 -11.39 21.43 30.74
C CYS A 28 -12.02 20.47 31.75
N GLU A 29 -12.87 19.54 31.28
CA GLU A 29 -13.52 18.50 32.10
C GLU A 29 -14.38 19.05 33.25
N THR A 30 -15.07 20.15 32.98
CA THR A 30 -15.76 20.93 34.01
C THR A 30 -17.18 20.43 34.21
N VAL A 31 -17.57 20.23 35.48
CA VAL A 31 -18.97 19.99 35.84
C VAL A 31 -19.71 21.33 35.79
N VAL A 32 -20.50 21.52 34.73
CA VAL A 32 -21.29 22.74 34.50
C VAL A 32 -22.47 22.79 35.47
N ILE A 33 -23.10 21.63 35.76
CA ILE A 33 -24.30 21.55 36.60
C ILE A 33 -24.25 20.31 37.47
N LYS A 34 -24.52 20.49 38.77
CA LYS A 34 -24.70 19.39 39.73
C LYS A 34 -26.19 19.16 39.97
N TRP A 35 -26.58 17.91 40.25
CA TRP A 35 -27.93 17.54 40.73
C TRP A 35 -29.06 17.56 39.68
N VAL A 36 -28.80 17.05 38.48
CA VAL A 36 -29.78 16.91 37.38
C VAL A 36 -30.57 15.60 37.50
N GLY A 37 -31.87 15.62 37.15
CA GLY A 37 -32.78 14.46 37.12
C GLY A 37 -33.58 14.24 38.42
N ASN A 38 -34.65 13.42 38.34
CA ASN A 38 -35.63 13.22 39.43
C ASN A 38 -35.03 12.73 40.77
N GLU A 39 -33.85 12.11 40.76
CA GLU A 39 -33.16 11.62 41.97
C GLU A 39 -32.03 12.52 42.47
N ARG A 40 -31.78 13.69 41.84
CA ARG A 40 -30.63 14.58 42.17
C ARG A 40 -29.32 13.79 42.33
N ARG A 41 -28.97 12.93 41.37
CA ARG A 41 -27.71 12.15 41.39
C ARG A 41 -26.80 12.42 40.19
N ASN A 42 -27.32 12.98 39.10
CA ASN A 42 -26.53 13.20 37.89
C ASN A 42 -25.91 14.59 37.88
N SER A 43 -24.76 14.73 37.23
CA SER A 43 -24.12 16.01 36.95
C SER A 43 -23.86 16.14 35.46
N LEU A 44 -24.06 17.32 34.92
CA LEU A 44 -23.80 17.62 33.53
C LEU A 44 -22.39 18.20 33.42
N ARG A 45 -21.53 17.51 32.69
CA ARG A 45 -20.13 17.88 32.43
C ARG A 45 -20.01 18.36 30.99
N ALA A 46 -19.16 19.36 30.77
CA ALA A 46 -18.71 19.77 29.44
C ALA A 46 -17.20 19.51 29.31
N ASP A 47 -16.75 19.22 28.09
CA ASP A 47 -15.34 18.98 27.81
C ASP A 47 -14.50 20.24 27.90
N ILE A 48 -15.07 21.38 27.46
CA ILE A 48 -14.46 22.71 27.56
C ILE A 48 -15.53 23.69 28.02
N VAL A 49 -15.18 24.54 28.97
CA VAL A 49 -15.97 25.71 29.39
C VAL A 49 -15.10 26.94 29.26
N ILE A 50 -15.67 28.02 28.72
CA ILE A 50 -15.00 29.32 28.67
C ILE A 50 -15.84 30.37 29.40
N TYR A 51 -15.14 31.12 30.26
CA TYR A 51 -15.69 32.21 31.04
C TYR A 51 -15.39 33.58 30.41
N ASP A 52 -16.21 34.59 30.69
CA ASP A 52 -15.88 36.00 30.34
C ASP A 52 -14.84 36.63 31.28
N ILE A 53 -14.51 35.97 32.39
CA ILE A 53 -13.46 36.35 33.35
C ILE A 53 -12.39 35.24 33.44
N PRO A 54 -11.17 35.55 33.93
CA PRO A 54 -10.16 34.54 34.24
C PRO A 54 -10.69 33.46 35.20
N ILE A 55 -10.20 32.23 35.04
CA ILE A 55 -10.64 31.09 35.86
C ILE A 55 -10.25 31.21 37.31
N ALA A 56 -9.13 31.87 37.60
CA ALA A 56 -8.75 32.19 38.97
C ALA A 56 -9.89 32.93 39.67
N ASP A 57 -10.42 33.97 39.02
CA ASP A 57 -11.53 34.78 39.55
C ASP A 57 -12.85 33.99 39.56
N ALA A 58 -13.12 33.19 38.52
CA ALA A 58 -14.33 32.37 38.43
C ALA A 58 -14.39 31.30 39.53
N ASN A 59 -13.25 30.73 39.92
CA ASN A 59 -13.16 29.70 40.96
C ASN A 59 -13.41 30.24 42.37
N ASP A 60 -13.21 31.53 42.60
CA ASP A 60 -13.50 32.19 43.88
C ASP A 60 -15.00 32.49 44.06
N LEU A 61 -15.81 32.34 43.00
CA LEU A 61 -17.25 32.56 43.03
C LEU A 61 -18.04 31.29 43.42
N PRO A 62 -19.18 31.43 44.14
CA PRO A 62 -20.13 30.33 44.33
C PRO A 62 -20.61 29.76 42.98
N PRO A 63 -20.96 28.46 42.88
CA PRO A 63 -21.33 27.82 41.61
C PRO A 63 -22.44 28.52 40.82
N SER A 64 -23.44 29.09 41.50
CA SER A 64 -24.54 29.83 40.85
C SER A 64 -24.09 31.15 40.22
N GLU A 65 -23.13 31.85 40.84
CA GLU A 65 -22.57 33.09 40.29
C GLU A 65 -21.54 32.79 39.19
N ARG A 66 -20.69 31.78 39.41
CA ARG A 66 -19.74 31.28 38.41
C ARG A 66 -20.42 30.90 37.10
N ASN A 67 -21.59 30.27 37.15
CA ASN A 67 -22.32 29.85 35.95
C ASN A 67 -22.80 31.03 35.08
N LYS A 68 -22.98 32.24 35.65
CA LYS A 68 -23.35 33.43 34.88
C LYS A 68 -22.22 33.94 33.98
N HIS A 69 -20.98 33.61 34.35
CA HIS A 69 -19.78 33.97 33.60
C HIS A 69 -19.50 33.04 32.43
N ILE A 70 -20.21 31.91 32.30
CA ILE A 70 -20.03 30.97 31.19
C ILE A 70 -20.55 31.61 29.89
N ILE A 71 -19.64 31.82 28.94
CA ILE A 71 -19.97 32.34 27.60
C ILE A 71 -19.97 31.25 26.53
N LEU A 72 -19.22 30.16 26.76
CA LEU A 72 -19.11 29.06 25.82
C LEU A 72 -18.97 27.74 26.55
N ILE A 73 -19.65 26.71 26.02
CA ILE A 73 -19.42 25.32 26.37
C ILE A 73 -19.13 24.52 25.10
N ALA A 74 -18.19 23.59 25.15
CA ALA A 74 -17.90 22.68 24.04
C ALA A 74 -18.06 21.22 24.48
N GLU A 75 -18.66 20.43 23.59
CA GLU A 75 -18.76 18.98 23.69
C GLU A 75 -17.94 18.33 22.57
N ILE A 76 -16.96 17.53 22.96
CA ILE A 76 -15.98 16.87 22.10
C ILE A 76 -16.28 15.38 22.08
N LYS A 77 -16.45 14.80 20.89
CA LYS A 77 -16.68 13.37 20.74
C LYS A 77 -15.65 12.72 19.85
N ARG A 78 -15.39 11.44 20.14
CA ARG A 78 -14.49 10.62 19.35
C ARG A 78 -15.03 10.35 17.93
N GLU A 79 -16.33 10.10 17.80
CA GLU A 79 -16.95 9.65 16.55
C GLU A 79 -18.37 10.22 16.40
N SER A 80 -18.73 10.58 15.18
CA SER A 80 -19.99 11.20 14.79
C SER A 80 -21.25 10.40 15.06
N LYS A 81 -21.14 9.07 15.22
CA LYS A 81 -22.27 8.21 15.62
C LYS A 81 -22.91 8.68 16.92
N SER A 82 -22.15 9.36 17.78
CA SER A 82 -22.62 9.89 19.06
C SER A 82 -23.26 11.29 18.97
N LYS A 83 -23.20 11.97 17.82
CA LYS A 83 -23.67 13.37 17.64
C LYS A 83 -25.07 13.64 18.14
N LYS A 84 -26.06 12.86 17.66
CA LYS A 84 -27.46 13.05 18.06
C LYS A 84 -27.64 12.93 19.58
N SER A 85 -26.94 11.98 20.20
CA SER A 85 -27.01 11.78 21.64
C SER A 85 -26.32 12.91 22.40
N ALA A 86 -25.10 13.28 22.00
CA ALA A 86 -24.32 14.34 22.61
C ALA A 86 -25.03 15.71 22.54
N VAL A 87 -25.56 16.07 21.38
CA VAL A 87 -26.27 17.34 21.21
C VAL A 87 -27.57 17.36 22.04
N ASN A 88 -28.43 16.35 21.85
CA ASN A 88 -29.77 16.36 22.44
C ASN A 88 -29.78 16.11 23.96
N PHE A 89 -28.81 15.36 24.48
CA PHE A 89 -28.79 14.95 25.89
C PHE A 89 -27.68 15.59 26.72
N GLN A 90 -26.70 16.27 26.10
CA GLN A 90 -25.61 16.94 26.83
C GLN A 90 -25.55 18.43 26.48
N LEU A 91 -25.26 18.80 25.23
CA LEU A 91 -25.01 20.18 24.84
C LEU A 91 -26.26 21.09 24.97
N GLU A 92 -27.39 20.73 24.33
CA GLU A 92 -28.60 21.55 24.40
C GLU A 92 -29.16 21.65 25.83
N PRO A 93 -29.26 20.55 26.61
CA PRO A 93 -29.67 20.64 28.01
C PRO A 93 -28.75 21.55 28.85
N ALA A 94 -27.43 21.52 28.61
CA ALA A 94 -26.48 22.40 29.28
C ALA A 94 -26.74 23.87 28.95
N LEU A 95 -26.89 24.20 27.67
CA LEU A 95 -27.18 25.56 27.22
C LEU A 95 -28.44 26.11 27.90
N ARG A 96 -29.53 25.32 27.90
CA ARG A 96 -30.83 25.74 28.48
C ARG A 96 -30.74 26.10 29.97
N GLN A 97 -29.90 25.40 30.72
CA GLN A 97 -29.79 25.56 32.17
C GLN A 97 -28.79 26.63 32.63
N ILE A 98 -27.92 27.15 31.74
CA ILE A 98 -27.03 28.25 32.09
C ILE A 98 -27.83 29.55 32.23
N ASP A 99 -27.67 30.33 33.31
CA ASP A 99 -28.51 31.51 33.56
C ASP A 99 -28.20 32.72 32.65
N ARG A 100 -27.16 32.64 31.82
CA ARG A 100 -26.77 33.70 30.90
C ARG A 100 -27.74 33.78 29.69
N PRO A 101 -28.19 34.98 29.28
CA PRO A 101 -29.12 35.17 28.16
C PRO A 101 -28.58 34.73 26.79
N SER A 102 -27.27 34.86 26.58
CA SER A 102 -26.59 34.46 25.34
C SER A 102 -25.39 33.59 25.68
N VAL A 103 -25.38 32.37 25.16
CA VAL A 103 -24.32 31.36 25.38
C VAL A 103 -24.06 30.62 24.07
N PHE A 104 -22.78 30.37 23.80
CA PHE A 104 -22.35 29.57 22.66
C PHE A 104 -22.14 28.11 23.06
N GLY A 105 -22.67 27.20 22.26
CA GLY A 105 -22.40 25.78 22.33
C GLY A 105 -21.57 25.36 21.13
N VAL A 106 -20.45 24.69 21.35
CA VAL A 106 -19.62 24.11 20.29
C VAL A 106 -19.77 22.60 20.34
N TYR A 107 -20.04 21.99 19.20
CA TYR A 107 -19.96 20.54 19.05
C TYR A 107 -18.83 20.19 18.08
N TRP A 108 -17.97 19.25 18.47
CA TRP A 108 -16.81 18.84 17.69
C TRP A 108 -16.64 17.32 17.70
N ASP A 109 -16.66 16.69 16.53
CA ASP A 109 -16.27 15.29 16.34
C ASP A 109 -15.33 15.11 15.15
N ASP A 110 -15.19 13.88 14.65
CA ASP A 110 -14.36 13.53 13.50
C ASP A 110 -14.81 14.14 12.16
N ILE A 111 -16.05 14.64 12.09
CA ILE A 111 -16.73 15.03 10.85
C ILE A 111 -17.42 16.39 10.99
N ASN A 112 -18.03 16.66 12.13
CA ASN A 112 -18.98 17.73 12.37
C ASN A 112 -18.38 18.76 13.33
N ARG A 113 -18.49 20.02 12.93
CA ARG A 113 -18.09 21.18 13.73
C ARG A 113 -19.19 22.22 13.63
N HIS A 114 -19.96 22.38 14.70
CA HIS A 114 -21.15 23.23 14.68
C HIS A 114 -21.18 24.20 15.84
N LEU A 115 -21.74 25.38 15.57
CA LEU A 115 -22.10 26.37 16.56
C LEU A 115 -23.58 26.23 16.89
N TYR A 116 -23.88 26.25 18.18
CA TYR A 116 -25.22 26.36 18.72
C TYR A 116 -25.29 27.68 19.46
N VAL A 117 -26.26 28.52 19.13
CA VAL A 117 -26.44 29.81 19.78
C VAL A 117 -27.73 29.78 20.58
N LYS A 118 -27.57 29.89 21.90
CA LYS A 118 -28.70 30.13 22.79
C LYS A 118 -28.99 31.63 22.84
N LYS A 119 -30.27 31.98 22.73
CA LYS A 119 -30.80 33.31 23.05
C LYS A 119 -32.05 33.18 23.91
N THR A 120 -32.06 33.87 25.05
CA THR A 120 -33.24 34.03 25.90
C THR A 120 -33.87 35.39 25.65
N VAL A 121 -35.09 35.42 25.12
CA VAL A 121 -35.88 36.65 24.90
C VAL A 121 -37.24 36.46 25.56
N ASN A 122 -37.68 37.38 26.41
CA ASN A 122 -38.98 37.29 27.13
C ASN A 122 -39.22 35.95 27.85
N ASN A 123 -38.20 35.41 28.52
CA ASN A 123 -38.19 34.07 29.16
C ASN A 123 -38.34 32.87 28.21
N GLU A 124 -38.38 33.08 26.89
CA GLU A 124 -38.32 32.00 25.91
C GLU A 124 -36.88 31.71 25.50
N VAL A 125 -36.46 30.46 25.66
CA VAL A 125 -35.11 30.00 25.28
C VAL A 125 -35.15 29.41 23.88
N SER A 126 -34.54 30.11 22.94
CA SER A 126 -34.27 29.62 21.58
C SER A 126 -32.84 29.12 21.48
N ILE A 127 -32.64 27.96 20.85
CA ILE A 127 -31.32 27.44 20.48
C ILE A 127 -31.33 27.25 18.96
N THR A 128 -30.41 27.91 18.28
CA THR A 128 -30.27 27.85 16.82
C THR A 128 -28.93 27.25 16.45
N LYS A 129 -28.89 26.48 15.36
CA LYS A 129 -27.66 25.91 14.82
C LYS A 129 -27.12 26.83 13.73
N ASP A 130 -25.81 27.05 13.74
CA ASP A 130 -25.05 27.75 12.71
C ASP A 130 -23.71 27.03 12.45
N GLU A 131 -22.98 27.47 11.43
CA GLU A 131 -21.63 26.99 11.17
C GLU A 131 -20.64 27.52 12.21
N LEU A 132 -19.68 26.69 12.60
CA LEU A 132 -18.67 27.08 13.60
C LEU A 132 -17.86 28.31 13.17
N GLY A 133 -17.69 28.52 11.86
CA GLY A 133 -17.06 29.72 11.28
C GLY A 133 -17.64 31.06 11.73
N ASN A 134 -18.95 31.08 12.01
CA ASN A 134 -19.68 32.27 12.47
C ASN A 134 -19.51 32.56 13.96
N ILE A 135 -18.71 31.77 14.69
CA ILE A 135 -18.36 32.11 16.05
C ILE A 135 -17.68 33.50 16.09
N PRO A 136 -18.16 34.42 16.94
CA PRO A 136 -17.55 35.73 17.07
C PRO A 136 -16.18 35.64 17.76
N ASP A 137 -15.32 36.62 17.52
CA ASP A 137 -14.13 36.81 18.36
C ASP A 137 -14.54 37.07 19.82
N PHE A 138 -13.65 36.72 20.74
CA PHE A 138 -13.89 36.96 22.16
C PHE A 138 -14.29 38.41 22.44
N GLY A 139 -15.37 38.60 23.21
CA GLY A 139 -15.94 39.91 23.54
C GLY A 139 -16.98 40.44 22.55
N ASN A 140 -17.08 39.87 21.33
CA ASN A 140 -18.06 40.31 20.33
C ASN A 140 -19.41 39.58 20.47
N GLN A 141 -20.50 40.27 20.11
CA GLN A 141 -21.84 39.68 20.09
C GLN A 141 -22.07 38.84 18.82
N TYR A 142 -22.85 37.78 18.94
CA TYR A 142 -23.23 36.96 17.79
C TYR A 142 -24.25 37.66 16.89
N GLN A 143 -23.91 37.74 15.60
CA GLN A 143 -24.79 38.14 14.52
C GLN A 143 -24.67 37.12 13.39
N TYR A 144 -25.80 36.67 12.86
CA TYR A 144 -25.79 35.81 11.68
C TYR A 144 -25.18 36.61 10.52
N LYS A 145 -24.22 36.01 9.84
CA LYS A 145 -23.64 36.52 8.60
C LYS A 145 -23.54 35.40 7.59
N LYS A 146 -23.61 35.76 6.31
CA LYS A 146 -23.28 34.85 5.22
C LYS A 146 -21.81 34.44 5.35
N LEU A 147 -21.53 33.18 5.06
CA LEU A 147 -20.18 32.65 5.14
C LEU A 147 -19.29 33.29 4.08
N LYS A 148 -18.10 33.69 4.48
CA LYS A 148 -17.00 34.05 3.59
C LYS A 148 -15.93 32.96 3.61
N TYR A 149 -14.99 33.06 2.69
CA TYR A 149 -13.87 32.12 2.61
C TYR A 149 -13.10 31.97 3.95
N LEU A 150 -12.87 33.08 4.67
CA LEU A 150 -12.16 33.09 5.95
C LEU A 150 -12.92 32.42 7.10
N ASP A 151 -14.22 32.19 6.95
CA ASP A 151 -15.06 31.52 7.96
C ASP A 151 -15.01 29.99 7.81
N LEU A 152 -14.45 29.48 6.72
CA LEU A 152 -14.43 28.05 6.41
C LEU A 152 -13.41 27.28 7.24
N ILE A 153 -13.77 26.04 7.60
CA ILE A 153 -12.94 25.18 8.44
C ILE A 153 -12.41 23.99 7.63
N GLN A 154 -11.11 23.72 7.74
CA GLN A 154 -10.46 22.60 7.05
C GLN A 154 -10.89 21.26 7.66
N PRO A 155 -11.58 20.37 6.92
CA PRO A 155 -11.98 19.05 7.43
C PRO A 155 -10.79 18.13 7.72
N GLU A 156 -10.89 17.30 8.76
CA GLU A 156 -9.94 16.21 9.02
C GLU A 156 -10.11 15.06 8.03
N ASP A 157 -11.36 14.62 7.84
CA ASP A 157 -11.75 13.60 6.85
C ASP A 157 -13.01 14.03 6.10
N ILE A 158 -12.90 14.21 4.79
CA ILE A 158 -14.02 14.57 3.91
C ILE A 158 -14.81 13.32 3.49
N SER A 159 -14.20 12.13 3.56
CA SER A 159 -14.78 10.88 3.05
C SER A 159 -16.14 10.59 3.69
N ALA A 160 -16.25 10.82 5.00
CA ALA A 160 -17.50 10.64 5.72
C ALA A 160 -18.58 11.66 5.31
N THR A 161 -18.22 12.94 5.11
CA THR A 161 -19.14 13.94 4.57
C THR A 161 -19.67 13.53 3.20
N LEU A 162 -18.84 12.94 2.34
CA LEU A 162 -19.26 12.44 1.03
C LEU A 162 -20.16 11.21 1.13
N MET A 163 -19.87 10.28 2.05
CA MET A 163 -20.78 9.17 2.34
C MET A 163 -22.12 9.69 2.85
N ASP A 164 -22.12 10.73 3.67
CA ASP A 164 -23.31 11.40 4.16
C ASP A 164 -24.13 12.05 3.05
N ILE A 165 -23.47 12.70 2.08
CA ILE A 165 -24.13 13.23 0.88
C ILE A 165 -24.73 12.10 0.06
N ALA A 166 -23.97 11.02 -0.19
CA ALA A 166 -24.46 9.86 -0.92
C ALA A 166 -25.67 9.20 -0.23
N ASN A 167 -25.65 9.14 1.12
CA ASN A 167 -26.76 8.64 1.92
C ASN A 167 -27.98 9.58 1.84
N THR A 168 -27.79 10.90 1.89
CA THR A 168 -28.87 11.88 1.69
C THR A 168 -29.51 11.75 0.32
N LEU A 169 -28.71 11.62 -0.75
CA LEU A 169 -29.22 11.40 -2.09
C LEU A 169 -30.02 10.08 -2.18
N ARG A 170 -29.54 9.01 -1.52
CA ARG A 170 -30.25 7.72 -1.46
C ARG A 170 -31.59 7.82 -0.73
N SER A 171 -31.63 8.51 0.41
CA SER A 171 -32.84 8.72 1.21
C SER A 171 -33.90 9.51 0.46
N ASN A 172 -33.49 10.37 -0.48
CA ASN A 172 -34.36 11.12 -1.37
C ASN A 172 -34.58 10.44 -2.74
N HIS A 173 -34.55 9.09 -2.76
CA HIS A 173 -34.90 8.25 -3.92
C HIS A 173 -33.99 8.34 -5.15
N ILE A 174 -32.79 8.92 -5.03
CA ILE A 174 -31.79 8.91 -6.10
C ILE A 174 -30.98 7.62 -5.96
N ASN A 175 -31.54 6.54 -6.52
CA ASN A 175 -30.99 5.19 -6.37
C ASN A 175 -29.88 4.85 -7.37
N ASP A 176 -29.79 5.60 -8.48
CA ASP A 176 -28.75 5.40 -9.50
C ASP A 176 -27.38 5.89 -8.99
N ASP A 177 -26.42 4.96 -8.90
CA ASP A 177 -25.06 5.23 -8.40
C ASP A 177 -24.31 6.26 -9.26
N SER A 178 -24.46 6.19 -10.59
CA SER A 178 -23.80 7.10 -11.54
C SER A 178 -24.33 8.53 -11.41
N VAL A 179 -25.64 8.69 -11.19
CA VAL A 179 -26.26 9.99 -10.90
C VAL A 179 -25.75 10.54 -9.58
N ARG A 180 -25.74 9.74 -8.50
CA ARG A 180 -25.22 10.19 -7.19
C ARG A 180 -23.77 10.64 -7.26
N TYR A 181 -22.93 9.89 -7.96
CA TYR A 181 -21.54 10.27 -8.22
C TYR A 181 -21.44 11.63 -8.89
N ARG A 182 -22.10 11.75 -10.06
CA ARG A 182 -22.01 12.94 -10.88
C ARG A 182 -22.44 14.18 -10.11
N GLU A 183 -23.55 14.10 -9.37
CA GLU A 183 -24.03 15.24 -8.60
C GLU A 183 -23.13 15.57 -7.39
N THR A 184 -22.52 14.55 -6.75
CA THR A 184 -21.55 14.78 -5.66
C THR A 184 -20.26 15.45 -6.18
N VAL A 185 -19.72 14.99 -7.31
CA VAL A 185 -18.53 15.60 -7.91
C VAL A 185 -18.83 17.00 -8.43
N LYS A 186 -19.99 17.22 -9.07
CA LYS A 186 -20.41 18.58 -9.44
C LYS A 186 -20.47 19.51 -8.23
N LEU A 187 -21.04 19.06 -7.12
CA LEU A 187 -21.12 19.84 -5.88
C LEU A 187 -19.73 20.20 -5.36
N LEU A 188 -18.80 19.25 -5.34
CA LEU A 188 -17.41 19.49 -4.91
C LEU A 188 -16.68 20.48 -5.83
N LEU A 189 -16.80 20.31 -7.15
CA LEU A 189 -16.18 21.21 -8.11
C LEU A 189 -16.79 22.61 -8.06
N ALA A 190 -18.10 22.71 -7.86
CA ALA A 190 -18.79 23.98 -7.69
C ALA A 190 -18.35 24.68 -6.39
N LYS A 191 -18.24 23.93 -5.28
CA LYS A 191 -17.70 24.43 -4.01
C LYS A 191 -16.27 24.93 -4.17
N TYR A 192 -15.43 24.19 -4.88
CA TYR A 192 -14.04 24.58 -5.12
C TYR A 192 -13.93 25.90 -5.91
N ILE A 193 -14.74 26.08 -6.96
CA ILE A 193 -14.80 27.32 -7.73
C ILE A 193 -15.29 28.48 -6.87
N ASP A 194 -16.37 28.26 -6.12
CA ASP A 194 -16.95 29.26 -5.23
C ASP A 194 -15.93 29.73 -4.17
N GLU A 195 -15.22 28.78 -3.54
CA GLU A 195 -14.16 29.09 -2.58
C GLU A 195 -13.01 29.89 -3.21
N ARG A 196 -12.57 29.53 -4.41
CA ARG A 196 -11.49 30.23 -5.11
C ARG A 196 -11.88 31.67 -5.41
N GLU A 197 -13.06 31.88 -5.97
CA GLU A 197 -13.58 33.22 -6.29
C GLU A 197 -13.81 34.04 -5.01
N ALA A 198 -14.36 33.43 -3.95
CA ALA A 198 -14.57 34.09 -2.67
C ALA A 198 -13.24 34.47 -1.98
N LYS A 199 -12.19 33.64 -2.10
CA LYS A 199 -10.84 33.95 -1.61
C LYS A 199 -10.22 35.14 -2.34
N GLU A 200 -10.39 35.20 -3.66
CA GLU A 200 -9.85 36.28 -4.49
C GLU A 200 -10.61 37.61 -4.30
N THR A 201 -11.93 37.55 -4.14
CA THR A 201 -12.80 38.74 -4.10
C THR A 201 -13.16 39.22 -2.69
N GLY A 202 -13.08 38.36 -1.68
CA GLY A 202 -13.55 38.65 -0.31
C GLY A 202 -15.07 38.67 -0.15
N ASN A 203 -15.80 38.26 -1.19
CA ASN A 203 -17.26 38.19 -1.21
C ASN A 203 -17.80 37.01 -0.40
N ASP A 204 -19.11 37.05 -0.16
CA ASP A 204 -19.84 35.92 0.43
C ASP A 204 -19.83 34.72 -0.53
N LEU A 205 -19.82 33.51 0.05
CA LEU A 205 -19.94 32.28 -0.72
C LEU A 205 -21.28 32.20 -1.44
N ILE A 206 -21.27 31.74 -2.68
CA ILE A 206 -22.47 31.50 -3.48
C ILE A 206 -23.13 30.19 -3.02
N LEU A 207 -22.33 29.16 -2.73
CA LEU A 207 -22.77 27.83 -2.35
C LEU A 207 -23.00 27.71 -0.84
N GLN A 208 -24.07 28.35 -0.36
CA GLN A 208 -24.53 28.26 1.03
C GLN A 208 -26.06 28.28 1.12
N VAL A 209 -26.61 27.68 2.17
CA VAL A 209 -28.02 27.81 2.54
C VAL A 209 -28.17 28.94 3.54
N VAL A 210 -28.97 29.95 3.17
CA VAL A 210 -29.29 31.08 4.06
C VAL A 210 -30.58 30.76 4.83
N PRO A 211 -30.63 30.98 6.16
CA PRO A 211 -31.85 30.78 6.95
C PRO A 211 -33.03 31.63 6.46
N GLY A 212 -34.24 31.10 6.61
CA GLY A 212 -35.48 31.76 6.17
C GLY A 212 -35.80 31.55 4.68
N THR A 213 -36.61 32.42 4.10
CA THR A 213 -37.08 32.34 2.70
C THR A 213 -36.01 32.87 1.73
N ASP A 214 -35.00 32.06 1.40
CA ASP A 214 -34.01 32.39 0.37
C ASP A 214 -34.55 32.14 -1.05
N VAL A 215 -35.27 33.12 -1.60
CA VAL A 215 -35.86 33.08 -2.96
C VAL A 215 -34.82 33.06 -4.08
N THR A 216 -33.57 33.46 -3.79
CA THR A 216 -32.49 33.52 -4.78
C THR A 216 -31.70 32.22 -4.88
N PHE A 217 -31.98 31.26 -4.01
CA PHE A 217 -31.19 30.03 -3.88
C PHE A 217 -31.05 29.27 -5.20
N ALA A 218 -32.16 28.92 -5.85
CA ALA A 218 -32.14 28.10 -7.06
C ALA A 218 -31.33 28.75 -8.20
N SER A 219 -31.59 30.04 -8.49
CA SER A 219 -30.90 30.76 -9.57
C SER A 219 -29.41 30.97 -9.26
N ARG A 220 -29.08 31.22 -7.99
CA ARG A 220 -27.70 31.37 -7.50
C ARG A 220 -26.89 30.08 -7.71
N ILE A 221 -27.42 28.94 -7.28
CA ILE A 221 -26.73 27.64 -7.40
C ILE A 221 -26.65 27.18 -8.87
N GLU A 222 -27.71 27.37 -9.66
CA GLU A 222 -27.69 27.01 -11.09
C GLU A 222 -26.64 27.79 -11.87
N ALA A 223 -26.50 29.10 -11.60
CA ALA A 223 -25.48 29.94 -12.22
C ALA A 223 -24.05 29.47 -11.89
N LEU A 224 -23.81 29.05 -10.64
CA LEU A 224 -22.51 28.49 -10.22
C LEU A 224 -22.21 27.17 -10.93
N TYR A 225 -23.19 26.26 -11.04
CA TYR A 225 -23.02 24.99 -11.74
C TYR A 225 -22.70 25.19 -13.22
N LYS A 226 -23.45 26.07 -13.91
CA LYS A 226 -23.20 26.42 -15.32
C LYS A 226 -21.81 27.02 -15.53
N ARG A 227 -21.35 27.89 -14.61
CA ARG A 227 -20.01 28.47 -14.65
C ARG A 227 -18.94 27.40 -14.46
N THR A 228 -19.12 26.53 -13.46
CA THR A 228 -18.22 25.40 -13.17
C THR A 228 -18.10 24.45 -14.37
N ALA A 229 -19.21 24.14 -15.03
CA ALA A 229 -19.24 23.31 -16.23
C ALA A 229 -18.42 23.89 -17.40
N ARG A 230 -18.44 25.22 -17.56
CA ARG A 230 -17.65 25.92 -18.59
C ARG A 230 -16.15 25.84 -18.30
N ILE A 231 -15.77 26.10 -17.05
CA ILE A 231 -14.36 26.03 -16.61
C ILE A 231 -13.81 24.62 -16.80
N TYR A 232 -14.57 23.60 -16.37
CA TYR A 232 -14.16 22.20 -16.42
C TYR A 232 -14.76 21.43 -17.59
N SER A 233 -14.80 22.05 -18.77
CA SER A 233 -15.35 21.47 -20.01
C SER A 233 -14.68 20.16 -20.46
N LYS A 234 -13.45 19.88 -19.99
CA LYS A 234 -12.74 18.60 -20.20
C LYS A 234 -13.40 17.43 -19.46
N ALA A 235 -14.08 17.67 -18.33
CA ALA A 235 -14.76 16.64 -17.53
C ALA A 235 -16.18 16.35 -18.05
N LYS A 236 -16.28 15.93 -19.32
CA LYS A 236 -17.55 15.81 -20.05
C LYS A 236 -18.53 14.81 -19.41
N SER A 237 -18.05 13.71 -18.82
CA SER A 237 -18.93 12.75 -18.12
C SER A 237 -19.62 13.34 -16.90
N VAL A 238 -18.95 14.28 -16.21
CA VAL A 238 -19.51 14.97 -15.04
C VAL A 238 -20.48 16.08 -15.48
N PHE A 239 -20.10 16.91 -16.44
CA PHE A 239 -20.89 18.07 -16.86
C PHE A 239 -21.68 17.88 -18.16
N ALA A 240 -22.01 16.63 -18.54
CA ALA A 240 -22.88 16.34 -19.69
C ALA A 240 -24.23 17.07 -19.59
N LYS A 241 -24.71 17.27 -18.36
CA LYS A 241 -25.73 18.29 -18.02
C LYS A 241 -25.03 19.37 -17.19
N ASP A 242 -25.14 20.61 -17.62
CA ASP A 242 -24.49 21.79 -17.02
C ASP A 242 -25.22 22.31 -15.77
N THR A 243 -26.41 21.79 -15.48
CA THR A 243 -27.18 22.02 -14.26
C THR A 243 -27.31 20.74 -13.41
N THR A 244 -27.84 20.89 -12.20
CA THR A 244 -28.26 19.77 -11.37
C THR A 244 -29.65 19.28 -11.79
N GLY A 245 -29.88 17.97 -11.68
CA GLY A 245 -31.21 17.37 -11.86
C GLY A 245 -31.95 17.12 -10.55
N LEU A 246 -31.45 17.67 -9.45
CA LEU A 246 -31.98 17.49 -8.09
C LEU A 246 -33.05 18.52 -7.77
N ASP A 247 -34.00 18.16 -6.90
CA ASP A 247 -34.96 19.11 -6.37
C ASP A 247 -34.29 20.10 -5.39
N GLU A 248 -34.93 21.25 -5.15
CA GLU A 248 -34.35 22.30 -4.30
C GLU A 248 -34.12 21.81 -2.86
N LYS A 249 -35.02 20.99 -2.34
CA LYS A 249 -34.96 20.45 -0.98
C LYS A 249 -33.70 19.61 -0.78
N VAL A 250 -33.44 18.66 -1.67
CA VAL A 250 -32.25 17.81 -1.66
C VAL A 250 -31.01 18.66 -1.85
N LEU A 251 -31.05 19.66 -2.74
CA LEU A 251 -29.92 20.54 -2.99
C LEU A 251 -29.52 21.34 -1.74
N ARG A 252 -30.50 21.83 -0.97
CA ARG A 252 -30.27 22.47 0.34
C ARG A 252 -29.64 21.48 1.33
N GLU A 253 -30.20 20.27 1.47
CA GLU A 253 -29.70 19.24 2.39
C GLU A 253 -28.23 18.83 2.11
N ILE A 254 -27.83 18.73 0.84
CA ILE A 254 -26.44 18.39 0.50
C ILE A 254 -25.48 19.58 0.58
N ILE A 255 -25.94 20.81 0.30
CA ILE A 255 -25.12 22.03 0.43
C ILE A 255 -24.82 22.33 1.91
N GLU A 256 -25.80 22.16 2.81
CA GLU A 256 -25.60 22.31 4.26
C GLU A 256 -24.48 21.42 4.82
N LYS A 257 -24.21 20.28 4.18
CA LYS A 257 -23.13 19.37 4.61
C LYS A 257 -21.74 19.87 4.23
N VAL A 258 -21.60 20.75 3.23
CA VAL A 258 -20.30 21.18 2.68
C VAL A 258 -20.04 22.67 2.81
N GLN A 259 -21.06 23.49 3.07
CA GLN A 259 -20.94 24.96 3.03
C GLN A 259 -19.89 25.53 4.00
N GLY A 260 -19.76 24.95 5.20
CA GLY A 260 -18.79 25.37 6.21
C GLY A 260 -17.37 24.81 6.04
N LEU A 261 -17.15 23.96 5.03
CA LEU A 261 -15.86 23.30 4.79
C LEU A 261 -14.96 24.15 3.90
N ASN A 262 -13.66 24.15 4.20
CA ASN A 262 -12.61 24.72 3.34
C ASN A 262 -11.96 23.61 2.52
N LEU A 263 -12.41 23.42 1.27
CA LEU A 263 -11.83 22.43 0.36
C LEU A 263 -10.56 22.97 -0.34
N LEU A 264 -10.47 24.27 -0.58
CA LEU A 264 -9.37 24.87 -1.33
C LEU A 264 -8.01 24.77 -0.61
N ASP A 265 -8.01 25.00 0.70
CA ASP A 265 -6.81 24.90 1.55
C ASP A 265 -6.74 23.58 2.33
N SER A 266 -7.67 22.64 2.09
CA SER A 266 -7.60 21.30 2.65
C SER A 266 -6.28 20.60 2.27
N SER A 267 -5.84 19.70 3.16
CA SER A 267 -4.64 18.93 2.90
C SER A 267 -4.81 18.10 1.62
N SER A 268 -3.76 18.06 0.80
CA SER A 268 -3.76 17.27 -0.42
C SER A 268 -3.93 15.77 -0.14
N ASP A 269 -3.47 15.29 1.02
CA ASP A 269 -3.70 13.92 1.46
C ASP A 269 -5.19 13.65 1.71
N SER A 270 -5.93 14.61 2.30
CA SER A 270 -7.38 14.53 2.48
C SER A 270 -8.13 14.48 1.13
N MET A 271 -7.70 15.30 0.16
CA MET A 271 -8.28 15.29 -1.20
C MET A 271 -7.98 14.01 -1.97
N GLN A 272 -6.75 13.50 -1.84
CA GLN A 272 -6.39 12.22 -2.44
C GLN A 272 -7.13 11.06 -1.77
N GLN A 273 -7.36 11.10 -0.45
CA GLN A 273 -8.16 10.11 0.26
C GLN A 273 -9.62 10.12 -0.18
N VAL A 274 -10.20 11.31 -0.42
CA VAL A 274 -11.53 11.45 -1.05
C VAL A 274 -11.57 10.77 -2.39
N PHE A 275 -10.62 11.09 -3.26
CA PHE A 275 -10.51 10.45 -4.56
C PHE A 275 -10.42 8.94 -4.40
N MET A 276 -9.59 8.45 -3.47
CA MET A 276 -9.35 7.03 -3.28
C MET A 276 -10.42 6.21 -2.60
N THR A 277 -11.22 6.84 -1.76
CA THR A 277 -12.24 6.14 -0.97
C THR A 277 -13.60 6.26 -1.65
N PHE A 278 -13.90 7.41 -2.22
CA PHE A 278 -15.22 7.70 -2.77
C PHE A 278 -15.35 7.31 -4.25
N VAL A 279 -14.32 7.57 -5.07
CA VAL A 279 -14.40 7.31 -6.52
C VAL A 279 -14.56 5.80 -6.81
N PRO A 280 -13.77 4.87 -6.24
CA PRO A 280 -13.90 3.44 -6.54
C PRO A 280 -15.25 2.83 -6.14
N VAL A 281 -15.81 3.27 -5.01
CA VAL A 281 -17.09 2.77 -4.48
C VAL A 281 -18.24 3.05 -5.43
N VAL A 282 -18.21 4.17 -6.15
CA VAL A 282 -19.34 4.62 -6.96
C VAL A 282 -19.19 4.26 -8.45
N PHE A 283 -17.96 4.11 -8.98
CA PHE A 283 -17.78 3.66 -10.37
C PHE A 283 -18.06 2.17 -10.60
N LYS A 284 -18.22 1.35 -9.55
CA LYS A 284 -18.62 -0.08 -9.61
C LYS A 284 -17.95 -0.87 -10.76
N LYS A 285 -16.71 -0.54 -11.07
CA LYS A 285 -15.82 -1.20 -12.02
C LYS A 285 -14.43 -1.25 -11.41
N ASP A 286 -13.63 -2.22 -11.83
CA ASP A 286 -12.31 -2.55 -11.28
C ASP A 286 -11.26 -1.44 -11.45
N LEU A 287 -11.47 -0.29 -10.78
CA LEU A 287 -10.54 0.83 -10.76
C LEU A 287 -9.26 0.53 -9.96
N ASP A 288 -9.22 -0.59 -9.22
CA ASP A 288 -8.02 -1.08 -8.54
C ASP A 288 -6.85 -1.32 -9.51
N GLN A 289 -7.12 -1.49 -10.82
CA GLN A 289 -6.06 -1.63 -11.83
C GLN A 289 -5.33 -0.32 -12.13
N TYR A 290 -5.94 0.83 -11.84
CA TYR A 290 -5.38 2.15 -12.15
C TYR A 290 -4.71 2.82 -10.96
N PHE A 291 -4.84 2.27 -9.75
CA PHE A 291 -4.36 2.94 -8.56
C PHE A 291 -2.92 2.56 -8.17
N THR A 292 -2.11 3.58 -7.90
CA THR A 292 -0.78 3.42 -7.31
C THR A 292 -0.81 3.92 -5.86
N PRO A 293 -0.40 3.11 -4.87
CA PRO A 293 -0.45 3.50 -3.46
C PRO A 293 0.26 4.82 -3.16
N LEU A 294 -0.40 5.74 -2.45
CA LEU A 294 0.12 7.10 -2.25
C LEU A 294 1.50 7.14 -1.58
N THR A 295 1.76 6.24 -0.63
CA THR A 295 3.07 6.12 0.03
C THR A 295 4.19 5.73 -0.94
N LEU A 296 3.87 4.92 -1.96
CA LEU A 296 4.77 4.55 -3.05
C LEU A 296 4.97 5.72 -4.02
N VAL A 297 3.87 6.35 -4.44
CA VAL A 297 3.88 7.51 -5.36
C VAL A 297 4.73 8.64 -4.79
N ASN A 298 4.47 9.06 -3.55
CA ASN A 298 5.22 10.12 -2.87
C ASN A 298 6.70 9.76 -2.74
N CYS A 299 7.02 8.50 -2.43
CA CYS A 299 8.41 8.04 -2.38
C CYS A 299 9.13 8.21 -3.72
N MET A 300 8.49 7.83 -4.83
CA MET A 300 9.08 7.95 -6.17
C MET A 300 9.31 9.40 -6.57
N VAL A 301 8.30 10.26 -6.36
CA VAL A 301 8.40 11.71 -6.64
C VAL A 301 9.51 12.36 -5.80
N GLU A 302 9.55 12.06 -4.49
CA GLU A 302 10.54 12.63 -3.58
C GLU A 302 11.97 12.17 -3.89
N ILE A 303 12.16 10.96 -4.44
CA ILE A 303 13.45 10.44 -4.92
C ILE A 303 13.87 11.13 -6.23
N LEU A 304 12.95 11.28 -7.19
CA LEU A 304 13.25 11.93 -8.47
C LEU A 304 13.48 13.44 -8.32
N ARG A 305 12.96 14.07 -7.26
CA ARG A 305 13.16 15.50 -6.96
C ARG A 305 12.92 16.41 -8.18
N PRO A 306 11.66 16.52 -8.68
CA PRO A 306 11.33 17.50 -9.71
C PRO A 306 11.80 18.91 -9.29
N GLY A 307 12.63 19.53 -10.13
CA GLY A 307 13.08 20.91 -10.00
C GLY A 307 11.97 21.91 -10.34
N PRO A 308 12.17 23.21 -10.07
CA PRO A 308 11.20 24.23 -10.45
C PRO A 308 10.95 24.25 -11.95
N ASN A 309 11.99 24.08 -12.78
CA ASN A 309 11.91 24.18 -14.23
C ASN A 309 11.66 22.85 -14.94
N ASP A 310 11.59 21.75 -14.20
CA ASP A 310 11.42 20.42 -14.76
C ASP A 310 10.00 20.25 -15.32
N LYS A 311 9.91 19.66 -16.51
CA LYS A 311 8.67 19.12 -17.06
C LYS A 311 8.51 17.67 -16.62
N VAL A 312 7.40 17.38 -15.96
CA VAL A 312 7.10 16.05 -15.40
C VAL A 312 6.04 15.37 -16.26
N VAL A 313 6.32 14.15 -16.71
CA VAL A 313 5.43 13.37 -17.58
C VAL A 313 5.04 12.03 -16.96
N ASP A 314 3.80 11.63 -17.17
CA ASP A 314 3.32 10.25 -17.01
C ASP A 314 2.62 9.78 -18.30
N PRO A 315 3.25 8.90 -19.10
CA PRO A 315 2.69 8.45 -20.37
C PRO A 315 1.63 7.34 -20.23
N ALA A 316 1.39 6.85 -19.02
CA ALA A 316 0.36 5.86 -18.70
C ALA A 316 -0.36 6.29 -17.41
N MET A 317 -0.88 7.53 -17.41
CA MET A 317 -1.17 8.24 -16.18
C MET A 317 -2.26 7.65 -15.31
N GLY A 318 -3.15 6.81 -15.85
CA GLY A 318 -4.29 6.29 -15.11
C GLY A 318 -5.11 7.42 -14.50
N THR A 319 -5.19 7.47 -13.18
CA THR A 319 -5.85 8.53 -12.40
C THR A 319 -4.98 9.74 -12.07
N ALA A 320 -3.80 9.85 -12.69
CA ALA A 320 -2.81 10.93 -12.50
C ALA A 320 -2.25 11.05 -11.07
N ASP A 321 -2.10 9.94 -10.35
CA ASP A 321 -1.56 9.93 -8.98
C ASP A 321 -0.13 10.50 -8.93
N PHE A 322 0.74 10.13 -9.88
CA PHE A 322 2.11 10.65 -9.96
C PHE A 322 2.17 12.15 -10.27
N LEU A 323 1.34 12.62 -11.20
CA LEU A 323 1.29 14.03 -11.56
C LEU A 323 0.77 14.88 -10.39
N THR A 324 -0.25 14.38 -9.71
CA THR A 324 -0.79 14.98 -8.49
C THR A 324 0.27 15.09 -7.39
N ALA A 325 1.01 14.01 -7.13
CA ALA A 325 2.08 14.05 -6.14
C ALA A 325 3.25 14.97 -6.56
N ALA A 326 3.57 15.05 -7.85
CA ALA A 326 4.57 15.99 -8.37
C ALA A 326 4.13 17.46 -8.18
N LEU A 327 2.86 17.79 -8.45
CA LEU A 327 2.28 19.11 -8.13
C LEU A 327 2.47 19.42 -6.64
N GLN A 328 2.02 18.51 -5.76
CA GLN A 328 2.10 18.70 -4.32
C GLN A 328 3.53 18.88 -3.82
N TYR A 329 4.48 18.10 -4.36
CA TYR A 329 5.90 18.19 -4.01
C TYR A 329 6.49 19.59 -4.29
N ARG A 330 6.11 20.20 -5.41
CA ARG A 330 6.55 21.54 -5.83
C ARG A 330 5.78 22.66 -5.13
N LEU A 331 4.47 22.50 -4.93
CA LEU A 331 3.65 23.47 -4.20
C LEU A 331 4.10 23.62 -2.74
N LYS A 332 4.51 22.52 -2.08
CA LYS A 332 5.15 22.57 -0.74
C LYS A 332 6.48 23.34 -0.73
N ARG A 333 7.04 23.66 -1.89
CA ARG A 333 8.29 24.43 -2.10
C ARG A 333 8.01 25.79 -2.76
N ASN A 334 6.77 26.29 -2.65
CA ASN A 334 6.33 27.59 -3.17
C ASN A 334 6.47 27.74 -4.69
N ASP A 335 6.35 26.64 -5.44
CA ASP A 335 6.37 26.66 -6.90
C ASP A 335 4.97 26.40 -7.45
N GLY A 336 4.24 27.49 -7.71
CA GLY A 336 2.92 27.44 -8.34
C GLY A 336 2.96 27.22 -9.86
N GLN A 337 4.13 27.34 -10.51
CA GLN A 337 4.24 27.20 -11.97
C GLN A 337 4.22 25.74 -12.43
N ILE A 338 4.41 24.80 -11.50
CA ILE A 338 4.33 23.36 -11.75
C ILE A 338 3.01 22.93 -12.41
N VAL A 339 1.91 23.65 -12.17
CA VAL A 339 0.58 23.40 -12.79
C VAL A 339 0.63 23.40 -14.32
N ASN A 340 1.57 24.15 -14.90
CA ASN A 340 1.78 24.25 -16.35
C ASN A 340 2.82 23.27 -16.89
N ARG A 341 3.50 22.51 -16.01
CA ARG A 341 4.67 21.67 -16.32
C ARG A 341 4.45 20.19 -16.04
N VAL A 342 3.23 19.79 -15.70
CA VAL A 342 2.80 18.40 -15.61
C VAL A 342 2.11 17.98 -16.90
N TYR A 343 2.47 16.80 -17.40
CA TYR A 343 2.04 16.25 -18.69
C TYR A 343 1.57 14.81 -18.50
N GLY A 344 0.43 14.45 -19.07
CA GLY A 344 -0.16 13.12 -18.85
C GLY A 344 -0.90 12.59 -20.06
N ALA A 345 -0.76 11.30 -20.33
CA ALA A 345 -1.51 10.64 -21.38
C ALA A 345 -2.11 9.32 -20.88
N ASP A 346 -3.37 9.07 -21.24
CA ASP A 346 -3.99 7.76 -21.10
C ASP A 346 -4.95 7.50 -22.26
N LYS A 347 -4.95 6.26 -22.78
CA LYS A 347 -5.84 5.87 -23.88
C LYS A 347 -7.25 5.59 -23.39
N ASP A 348 -7.41 5.14 -22.14
CA ASP A 348 -8.72 4.87 -21.58
C ASP A 348 -9.41 6.17 -21.22
N LYS A 349 -10.57 6.42 -21.85
CA LYS A 349 -11.32 7.66 -21.67
C LYS A 349 -11.81 7.84 -20.22
N GLN A 350 -12.16 6.75 -19.53
CA GLN A 350 -12.63 6.84 -18.14
C GLN A 350 -11.46 7.18 -17.21
N ALA A 351 -10.31 6.54 -17.38
CA ALA A 351 -9.08 6.87 -16.65
C ALA A 351 -8.68 8.34 -16.88
N TYR A 352 -8.69 8.80 -18.13
CA TYR A 352 -8.44 10.20 -18.47
C TYR A 352 -9.40 11.17 -17.77
N GLU A 353 -10.71 10.91 -17.78
CA GLU A 353 -11.69 11.77 -17.11
C GLU A 353 -11.49 11.78 -15.59
N LEU A 354 -11.13 10.64 -15.00
CA LEU A 354 -10.77 10.53 -13.58
C LEU A 354 -9.50 11.31 -13.25
N ALA A 355 -8.47 11.23 -14.08
CA ALA A 355 -7.26 12.04 -13.95
C ALA A 355 -7.55 13.53 -13.99
N VAL A 356 -8.41 13.99 -14.90
CA VAL A 356 -8.84 15.40 -14.95
C VAL A 356 -9.48 15.80 -13.63
N ILE A 357 -10.41 15.00 -13.09
CA ILE A 357 -11.06 15.29 -11.80
C ILE A 357 -10.03 15.31 -10.66
N ASN A 358 -9.12 14.33 -10.62
CA ASN A 358 -8.09 14.24 -9.58
C ASN A 358 -7.18 15.47 -9.58
N MET A 359 -6.72 15.90 -10.76
CA MET A 359 -5.86 17.07 -10.91
C MET A 359 -6.59 18.37 -10.54
N ILE A 360 -7.89 18.48 -10.83
CA ILE A 360 -8.70 19.64 -10.42
C ILE A 360 -8.80 19.72 -8.89
N LEU A 361 -9.15 18.60 -8.24
CA LEU A 361 -9.25 18.53 -6.78
C LEU A 361 -7.90 18.80 -6.09
N ASN A 362 -6.78 18.53 -6.78
CA ASN A 362 -5.43 18.73 -6.29
C ASN A 362 -4.75 20.01 -6.81
N LYS A 363 -5.52 21.09 -6.97
CA LYS A 363 -5.02 22.46 -7.26
C LYS A 363 -4.68 22.74 -8.72
N ASP A 364 -5.50 22.19 -9.63
CA ASP A 364 -5.60 22.57 -11.05
C ASP A 364 -4.29 22.37 -11.86
N GLY A 365 -4.18 21.25 -12.58
CA GLY A 365 -3.01 20.89 -13.42
C GLY A 365 -3.36 20.02 -14.64
N GLN A 366 -4.62 20.09 -15.08
CA GLN A 366 -5.19 19.28 -16.16
C GLN A 366 -4.86 19.80 -17.57
N THR A 367 -4.15 20.92 -17.70
CA THR A 367 -3.95 21.63 -18.97
C THR A 367 -3.30 20.75 -20.02
N ASN A 368 -2.22 20.03 -19.67
CA ASN A 368 -1.47 19.18 -20.60
C ASN A 368 -1.80 17.67 -20.44
N LEU A 369 -3.03 17.34 -20.05
CA LEU A 369 -3.52 15.96 -20.10
C LEU A 369 -4.15 15.67 -21.46
N HIS A 370 -3.87 14.48 -22.00
CA HIS A 370 -4.36 14.02 -23.29
C HIS A 370 -5.01 12.63 -23.19
N ASN A 371 -6.17 12.46 -23.83
CA ASN A 371 -6.79 11.14 -24.01
C ASN A 371 -6.30 10.52 -25.34
N VAL A 372 -5.11 9.91 -25.32
CA VAL A 372 -4.43 9.36 -26.51
C VAL A 372 -3.67 8.08 -26.14
N ASP A 373 -3.49 7.20 -27.13
CA ASP A 373 -2.54 6.09 -27.01
C ASP A 373 -1.11 6.64 -27.14
N SER A 374 -0.41 6.73 -26.02
CA SER A 374 0.96 7.26 -25.97
C SER A 374 1.99 6.33 -26.60
N ILE A 375 1.69 5.03 -26.74
CA ILE A 375 2.56 4.07 -27.45
C ILE A 375 2.44 4.24 -28.95
N GLU A 376 1.21 4.43 -29.45
CA GLU A 376 0.95 4.77 -30.86
C GLU A 376 1.53 6.14 -31.23
N ASN A 377 1.32 7.15 -30.37
CA ASN A 377 1.81 8.52 -30.55
C ASN A 377 3.22 8.69 -29.95
N PHE A 378 4.18 7.91 -30.44
CA PHE A 378 5.55 7.85 -29.90
C PHE A 378 6.35 9.17 -30.03
N SER A 379 5.96 10.07 -30.94
CA SER A 379 6.59 11.39 -31.12
C SER A 379 6.05 12.47 -30.17
N LEU A 380 4.93 12.20 -29.48
CA LEU A 380 4.36 13.13 -28.50
C LEU A 380 5.43 13.41 -27.42
N TRP A 381 5.78 14.69 -27.23
CA TRP A 381 6.78 15.14 -26.24
C TRP A 381 8.19 14.53 -26.37
N GLU A 382 8.57 14.05 -27.55
CA GLU A 382 9.90 13.47 -27.76
C GLU A 382 11.03 14.44 -27.40
N GLY A 383 11.91 14.00 -26.49
CA GLY A 383 13.06 14.78 -26.01
C GLY A 383 12.71 16.05 -25.21
N GLN A 384 11.47 16.20 -24.74
CA GLN A 384 10.99 17.45 -24.13
C GLN A 384 10.84 17.39 -22.61
N MET A 385 10.92 16.21 -22.00
CA MET A 385 10.56 15.99 -20.59
C MET A 385 11.80 15.78 -19.71
N ASP A 386 11.81 16.33 -18.50
CA ASP A 386 12.95 16.22 -17.59
C ASP A 386 12.79 15.08 -16.59
N VAL A 387 11.54 14.77 -16.23
CA VAL A 387 11.19 13.71 -15.28
C VAL A 387 10.04 12.86 -15.82
N ALA A 388 10.26 11.55 -15.93
CA ALA A 388 9.23 10.57 -16.28
C ALA A 388 8.87 9.70 -15.06
N LEU A 389 7.61 9.69 -14.68
CA LEU A 389 7.04 8.80 -13.66
C LEU A 389 6.04 7.90 -14.35
N CYS A 390 6.12 6.58 -14.15
CA CYS A 390 5.26 5.67 -14.90
C CYS A 390 4.96 4.40 -14.11
N ASN A 391 3.68 4.04 -14.05
CA ASN A 391 3.21 2.71 -13.69
C ASN A 391 2.47 2.10 -14.89
N PRO A 392 3.21 1.45 -15.83
CA PRO A 392 2.61 0.91 -17.03
C PRO A 392 1.51 -0.14 -16.74
N PRO A 393 0.61 -0.42 -17.70
CA PRO A 393 -0.23 -1.60 -17.62
C PRO A 393 0.63 -2.88 -17.70
N PHE A 394 0.43 -3.80 -16.76
CA PHE A 394 1.07 -5.13 -16.78
C PHE A 394 0.09 -6.27 -16.54
N GLY A 395 0.33 -7.39 -17.22
CA GLY A 395 -0.47 -8.62 -17.16
C GLY A 395 -0.31 -9.41 -18.45
N SER A 396 -0.72 -10.67 -18.47
CA SER A 396 -0.63 -11.53 -19.67
C SER A 396 -1.48 -11.02 -20.85
N ARG A 397 -2.46 -10.14 -20.58
CA ARG A 397 -3.39 -9.58 -21.58
C ARG A 397 -3.01 -8.19 -22.09
N THR A 398 -1.94 -7.57 -21.58
CA THR A 398 -1.51 -6.21 -21.97
C THR A 398 -0.38 -6.29 -23.00
N ILE A 399 -0.74 -6.65 -24.24
CA ILE A 399 0.18 -6.77 -25.37
C ILE A 399 -0.20 -5.79 -26.49
N GLU A 400 0.80 -5.30 -27.21
CA GLU A 400 0.66 -4.61 -28.49
C GLU A 400 0.95 -5.60 -29.61
N THR A 401 0.08 -5.66 -30.62
CA THR A 401 0.16 -6.59 -31.77
C THR A 401 0.26 -5.87 -33.11
N ARG A 402 0.08 -4.55 -33.13
CA ARG A 402 0.15 -3.73 -34.35
C ARG A 402 1.62 -3.55 -34.74
N GLN A 403 2.09 -4.30 -35.73
CA GLN A 403 3.46 -4.19 -36.25
C GLN A 403 3.82 -2.77 -36.72
N ALA A 404 2.85 -2.01 -37.23
CA ALA A 404 3.03 -0.60 -37.62
C ALA A 404 3.44 0.32 -36.47
N ILE A 405 3.13 -0.06 -35.23
CA ILE A 405 3.55 0.63 -34.01
C ILE A 405 4.86 0.06 -33.51
N LEU A 406 4.99 -1.28 -33.43
CA LEU A 406 6.17 -1.97 -32.91
C LEU A 406 7.46 -1.59 -33.66
N LYS A 407 7.39 -1.36 -34.97
CA LYS A 407 8.55 -0.92 -35.77
C LYS A 407 9.18 0.41 -35.31
N ASN A 408 8.47 1.22 -34.53
CA ASN A 408 8.96 2.50 -34.02
C ASN A 408 9.72 2.35 -32.68
N TYR A 409 9.81 1.12 -32.15
CA TYR A 409 10.45 0.79 -30.90
C TYR A 409 11.57 -0.24 -31.12
N ASP A 410 12.77 0.00 -30.61
CA ASP A 410 13.86 -0.98 -30.58
C ASP A 410 13.46 -2.26 -29.83
N LEU A 411 12.74 -2.11 -28.72
CA LEU A 411 12.18 -3.23 -27.95
C LEU A 411 10.95 -3.86 -28.61
N GLY A 412 10.47 -3.31 -29.73
CA GLY A 412 9.47 -3.92 -30.62
C GLY A 412 10.07 -4.89 -31.65
N HIS A 413 11.38 -5.09 -31.65
CA HIS A 413 12.10 -5.98 -32.58
C HIS A 413 12.60 -7.24 -31.89
N GLU A 414 12.94 -8.25 -32.69
CA GLU A 414 13.63 -9.44 -32.21
C GLU A 414 15.08 -9.09 -31.82
N TRP A 415 15.57 -9.72 -30.75
CA TRP A 415 16.96 -9.60 -30.29
C TRP A 415 17.61 -10.97 -30.24
N LYS A 416 18.86 -11.06 -30.73
CA LYS A 416 19.65 -12.29 -30.73
C LYS A 416 20.94 -12.11 -29.95
N ARG A 417 21.36 -13.17 -29.26
CA ARG A 417 22.62 -13.16 -28.52
C ARG A 417 23.78 -13.47 -29.47
N LYS A 418 24.69 -12.50 -29.65
CA LYS A 418 25.92 -12.62 -30.44
C LYS A 418 27.10 -12.16 -29.58
N GLU A 419 28.17 -12.95 -29.53
CA GLU A 419 29.38 -12.62 -28.76
C GLU A 419 29.08 -12.28 -27.28
N GLY A 420 28.16 -13.02 -26.67
CA GLY A 420 27.78 -12.83 -25.27
C GLY A 420 26.82 -11.66 -25.00
N ARG A 421 26.58 -10.75 -25.96
CA ARG A 421 25.68 -9.59 -25.84
C ARG A 421 24.40 -9.76 -26.66
N TRP A 422 23.34 -9.09 -26.25
CA TRP A 422 22.11 -9.01 -27.03
C TRP A 422 22.25 -7.92 -28.10
N GLN A 423 21.85 -8.23 -29.34
CA GLN A 423 21.83 -7.28 -30.44
C GLN A 423 20.48 -7.32 -31.13
N ARG A 424 19.94 -6.14 -31.45
CA ARG A 424 18.68 -5.97 -32.18
C ARG A 424 18.82 -6.51 -33.60
N THR A 425 17.79 -7.20 -34.09
CA THR A 425 17.67 -7.58 -35.50
C THR A 425 16.72 -6.61 -36.24
N GLY A 426 16.71 -6.66 -37.57
CA GLY A 426 15.76 -5.89 -38.38
C GLY A 426 14.32 -6.43 -38.34
N THR A 427 14.09 -7.57 -37.70
CA THR A 427 12.78 -8.24 -37.66
C THR A 427 11.90 -7.63 -36.58
N VAL A 428 10.73 -7.12 -36.96
CA VAL A 428 9.70 -6.65 -36.04
C VAL A 428 8.98 -7.86 -35.42
N LEU A 429 8.68 -7.81 -34.12
CA LEU A 429 7.93 -8.88 -33.44
C LEU A 429 6.45 -8.86 -33.82
N ASP A 430 5.78 -10.01 -33.71
CA ASP A 430 4.32 -10.09 -33.88
C ASP A 430 3.57 -9.49 -32.69
N SER A 431 4.18 -9.52 -31.50
CA SER A 431 3.64 -8.86 -30.31
C SER A 431 4.73 -8.51 -29.31
N GLN A 432 4.44 -7.52 -28.46
CA GLN A 432 5.29 -7.15 -27.33
C GLN A 432 4.44 -6.73 -26.12
N GLN A 433 4.94 -6.97 -24.91
CA GLN A 433 4.27 -6.52 -23.69
C GLN A 433 4.38 -5.00 -23.54
N LEU A 434 3.26 -4.34 -23.21
CA LEU A 434 3.22 -2.88 -23.08
C LEU A 434 4.23 -2.35 -22.06
N GLY A 435 4.40 -3.04 -20.93
CA GLY A 435 5.38 -2.65 -19.91
C GLY A 435 6.82 -2.53 -20.44
N ILE A 436 7.20 -3.36 -21.44
CA ILE A 436 8.52 -3.27 -22.09
C ILE A 436 8.57 -2.05 -23.02
N LEU A 437 7.53 -1.81 -23.81
CA LEU A 437 7.46 -0.63 -24.69
C LEU A 437 7.45 0.68 -23.90
N PHE A 438 6.85 0.70 -22.70
CA PHE A 438 6.85 1.88 -21.84
C PHE A 438 8.22 2.25 -21.27
N ILE A 439 9.14 1.29 -21.12
CA ILE A 439 10.55 1.58 -20.77
C ILE A 439 11.16 2.47 -21.86
N GLU A 440 11.03 2.06 -23.11
CA GLU A 440 11.52 2.83 -24.26
C GLU A 440 10.70 4.09 -24.51
N ARG A 441 9.40 4.07 -24.23
CA ARG A 441 8.55 5.27 -24.33
C ARG A 441 9.05 6.37 -23.41
N CYS A 442 9.33 6.04 -22.15
CA CYS A 442 9.90 6.99 -21.20
C CYS A 442 11.25 7.52 -21.67
N PHE A 443 12.12 6.67 -22.23
CA PHE A 443 13.38 7.11 -22.83
C PHE A 443 13.20 8.13 -23.97
N LYS A 444 12.25 7.87 -24.89
CA LYS A 444 11.95 8.79 -26.01
C LYS A 444 11.40 10.14 -25.52
N LEU A 445 10.62 10.15 -24.45
CA LEU A 445 10.06 11.38 -23.85
C LEU A 445 11.15 12.25 -23.21
N LEU A 446 12.15 11.61 -22.59
CA LEU A 446 13.15 12.30 -21.80
C LEU A 446 14.12 13.10 -22.67
N ALA A 447 14.36 14.35 -22.27
CA ALA A 447 15.51 15.12 -22.69
C ALA A 447 16.81 14.46 -22.19
N GLU A 448 17.95 14.85 -22.77
CA GLU A 448 19.26 14.38 -22.31
C GLU A 448 19.49 14.69 -20.82
N GLY A 449 20.00 13.72 -20.06
CA GLY A 449 20.10 13.82 -18.59
C GLY A 449 18.76 13.72 -17.84
N GLY A 450 17.63 13.56 -18.55
CA GLY A 450 16.32 13.37 -17.96
C GLY A 450 16.23 12.11 -17.10
N ARG A 451 15.37 12.13 -16.10
CA ARG A 451 15.31 11.12 -15.03
C ARG A 451 13.99 10.36 -15.07
N MET A 452 14.03 9.06 -14.82
CA MET A 452 12.86 8.18 -14.84
C MET A 452 12.71 7.44 -13.51
N GLY A 453 11.47 7.29 -13.04
CA GLY A 453 11.06 6.27 -12.09
C GLY A 453 9.92 5.46 -12.69
N ILE A 454 10.17 4.19 -13.00
CA ILE A 454 9.18 3.30 -13.63
C ILE A 454 8.96 2.04 -12.80
N ILE A 455 7.71 1.65 -12.62
CA ILE A 455 7.34 0.39 -11.98
C ILE A 455 7.36 -0.72 -13.04
N LEU A 456 7.95 -1.86 -12.73
CA LEU A 456 8.10 -2.98 -13.66
C LEU A 456 7.91 -4.34 -12.96
N PRO A 457 7.29 -5.32 -13.64
CA PRO A 457 7.32 -6.71 -13.20
C PRO A 457 8.75 -7.22 -13.00
N GLU A 458 8.95 -8.00 -11.95
CA GLU A 458 10.24 -8.62 -11.66
C GLU A 458 10.82 -9.43 -12.82
N GLY A 459 9.97 -10.10 -13.60
CA GLY A 459 10.43 -10.93 -14.70
C GLY A 459 11.32 -10.17 -15.69
N TYR A 460 11.02 -8.91 -15.98
CA TYR A 460 11.84 -8.08 -16.90
C TYR A 460 13.26 -7.88 -16.37
N LEU A 461 13.41 -7.82 -15.04
CA LEU A 461 14.68 -7.55 -14.38
C LEU A 461 15.52 -8.81 -14.13
N CYS A 462 15.00 -10.02 -14.29
CA CYS A 462 15.77 -11.23 -13.95
C CYS A 462 15.58 -12.45 -14.84
N THR A 463 14.46 -12.59 -15.56
CA THR A 463 14.20 -13.79 -16.37
C THR A 463 15.09 -13.81 -17.60
N ALA A 464 15.63 -14.99 -17.93
CA ALA A 464 16.59 -15.18 -19.04
C ALA A 464 16.06 -14.68 -20.39
N SER A 465 14.77 -14.91 -20.70
CA SER A 465 14.14 -14.49 -21.96
C SER A 465 14.08 -12.96 -22.13
N TYR A 466 14.14 -12.19 -21.05
CA TYR A 466 14.15 -10.71 -21.08
C TYR A 466 15.56 -10.12 -20.97
N GLY A 467 16.62 -10.91 -21.22
CA GLY A 467 18.00 -10.41 -21.21
C GLY A 467 18.25 -9.24 -22.15
N TYR A 468 17.53 -9.20 -23.29
CA TYR A 468 17.60 -8.11 -24.25
C TYR A 468 17.06 -6.78 -23.68
N VAL A 469 16.00 -6.81 -22.87
CA VAL A 469 15.44 -5.62 -22.22
C VAL A 469 16.49 -5.01 -21.29
N ARG A 470 17.17 -5.85 -20.50
CA ARG A 470 18.21 -5.41 -19.56
C ARG A 470 19.45 -4.89 -20.27
N GLN A 471 19.85 -5.53 -21.37
CA GLN A 471 20.92 -5.02 -22.23
C GLN A 471 20.57 -3.63 -22.76
N TRP A 472 19.37 -3.46 -23.31
CA TRP A 472 18.90 -2.17 -23.83
C TRP A 472 18.84 -1.10 -22.73
N VAL A 473 18.37 -1.43 -21.53
CA VAL A 473 18.40 -0.51 -20.38
C VAL A 473 19.82 -0.09 -20.03
N ILE A 474 20.78 -1.02 -19.97
CA ILE A 474 22.19 -0.71 -19.69
C ILE A 474 22.79 0.20 -20.76
N ASP A 475 22.42 -0.03 -22.04
CA ASP A 475 22.97 0.71 -23.17
C ASP A 475 22.37 2.13 -23.32
N ASN A 476 21.19 2.39 -22.76
CA ASN A 476 20.45 3.67 -22.92
C ASN A 476 20.26 4.47 -21.61
N PHE A 477 20.39 3.83 -20.45
CA PHE A 477 20.16 4.44 -19.14
C PHE A 477 21.31 4.19 -18.15
N LYS A 478 21.62 5.23 -17.37
CA LYS A 478 22.38 5.10 -16.13
C LYS A 478 21.42 4.63 -15.06
N ILE A 479 21.66 3.45 -14.51
CA ILE A 479 20.81 2.86 -13.47
C ILE A 479 21.15 3.53 -12.14
N ILE A 480 20.22 4.32 -11.60
CA ILE A 480 20.45 5.05 -10.34
C ILE A 480 20.10 4.18 -9.15
N GLY A 481 18.97 3.48 -9.22
CA GLY A 481 18.62 2.54 -8.19
C GLY A 481 17.45 1.63 -8.51
N LEU A 482 17.38 0.54 -7.75
CA LEU A 482 16.46 -0.57 -7.95
C LEU A 482 15.79 -0.91 -6.61
N VAL A 483 14.47 -0.81 -6.54
CA VAL A 483 13.69 -1.04 -5.30
C VAL A 483 12.70 -2.18 -5.50
N GLU A 484 12.76 -3.21 -4.66
CA GLU A 484 11.81 -4.34 -4.72
C GLU A 484 10.55 -4.02 -3.93
N LEU A 485 9.38 -4.19 -4.56
CA LEU A 485 8.07 -4.04 -3.92
C LEU A 485 7.53 -5.39 -3.44
N PRO A 486 6.72 -5.41 -2.37
CA PRO A 486 6.07 -6.64 -1.93
C PRO A 486 5.04 -7.10 -2.96
N ARG A 487 4.79 -8.41 -2.98
CA ARG A 487 3.73 -9.00 -3.81
C ARG A 487 2.37 -8.47 -3.39
N ARG A 488 1.40 -8.45 -4.31
CA ARG A 488 0.02 -8.01 -4.06
C ARG A 488 -0.10 -6.56 -3.63
N ILE A 489 0.94 -5.75 -3.84
CA ILE A 489 0.84 -4.29 -3.72
C ILE A 489 -0.15 -3.73 -4.76
N PHE A 490 -0.25 -4.38 -5.93
CA PHE A 490 -1.26 -4.20 -6.95
C PHE A 490 -2.18 -5.44 -6.95
N LEU A 491 -3.42 -5.30 -6.49
CA LEU A 491 -4.27 -6.43 -6.08
C LEU A 491 -5.09 -7.08 -7.20
N LYS A 492 -5.31 -6.37 -8.32
CA LYS A 492 -6.20 -6.82 -9.41
C LYS A 492 -5.58 -6.81 -10.81
N SER A 493 -4.32 -6.39 -10.98
CA SER A 493 -3.54 -6.92 -12.10
C SER A 493 -3.59 -8.44 -11.90
N GLU A 494 -4.08 -9.24 -12.86
CA GLU A 494 -4.25 -10.73 -12.77
C GLU A 494 -2.92 -11.50 -12.54
N ALA A 495 -1.91 -10.77 -12.12
CA ALA A 495 -0.54 -11.08 -11.89
C ALA A 495 -0.29 -11.03 -10.36
N ASP A 496 -0.22 -12.19 -9.70
CA ASP A 496 0.41 -12.34 -8.36
C ASP A 496 1.94 -12.12 -8.46
N LEU A 497 2.35 -11.16 -9.30
CA LEU A 497 3.71 -10.83 -9.69
C LEU A 497 4.32 -9.91 -8.65
N ARG A 498 5.60 -10.15 -8.38
CA ARG A 498 6.43 -9.17 -7.70
C ARG A 498 6.75 -8.05 -8.68
N SER A 499 6.73 -6.82 -8.20
CA SER A 499 7.07 -5.62 -8.97
C SER A 499 8.28 -4.92 -8.37
N ASN A 500 8.94 -4.09 -9.15
CA ASN A 500 10.11 -3.32 -8.75
C ASN A 500 10.01 -1.90 -9.31
N ILE A 501 10.73 -0.97 -8.71
CA ILE A 501 10.93 0.37 -9.24
C ILE A 501 12.33 0.43 -9.83
N LEU A 502 12.44 0.86 -11.09
CA LEU A 502 13.68 1.24 -11.74
C LEU A 502 13.78 2.76 -11.73
N PHE A 503 14.77 3.30 -11.01
CA PHE A 503 15.20 4.68 -11.11
C PHE A 503 16.39 4.77 -12.04
N ALA A 504 16.29 5.59 -13.08
CA ALA A 504 17.26 5.69 -14.15
C ALA A 504 17.42 7.13 -14.64
N GLU A 505 18.55 7.42 -15.27
CA GLU A 505 18.88 8.71 -15.89
C GLU A 505 19.29 8.45 -17.34
N LYS A 506 18.72 9.16 -18.30
CA LYS A 506 19.01 8.98 -19.73
C LYS A 506 20.51 9.22 -19.96
N LEU A 507 21.19 8.24 -20.56
CA LEU A 507 22.65 8.28 -20.68
C LEU A 507 23.11 9.42 -21.57
N VAL A 508 23.97 10.26 -21.00
CA VAL A 508 25.01 10.97 -21.76
C VAL A 508 26.23 10.04 -21.79
N PRO A 509 26.80 9.72 -22.96
CA PRO A 509 27.70 8.58 -23.13
C PRO A 509 29.00 8.68 -22.32
N GLU A 510 29.07 7.94 -21.21
CA GLU A 510 30.31 7.52 -20.54
C GLU A 510 30.14 6.09 -19.98
N ASN A 511 30.97 5.16 -20.44
CA ASN A 511 30.83 3.72 -20.19
C ASN A 511 31.70 3.25 -18.99
N ASN A 512 31.59 3.95 -17.87
CA ASN A 512 32.36 3.68 -16.66
C ASN A 512 31.52 2.92 -15.61
N ASP A 513 32.16 2.08 -14.80
CA ASP A 513 31.50 1.45 -13.66
C ASP A 513 31.07 2.51 -12.62
N TYR A 514 29.80 2.51 -12.23
CA TYR A 514 29.24 3.47 -11.28
C TYR A 514 28.42 2.79 -10.18
N ALA A 515 28.21 3.51 -9.08
CA ALA A 515 27.42 3.06 -7.94
C ALA A 515 25.92 2.99 -8.27
N VAL A 516 25.26 1.93 -7.80
CA VAL A 516 23.83 1.68 -7.96
C VAL A 516 23.20 1.49 -6.57
N HIS A 517 22.10 2.19 -6.30
CA HIS A 517 21.37 2.02 -5.05
C HIS A 517 20.41 0.83 -5.11
N SER A 518 20.24 0.10 -4.01
CA SER A 518 19.26 -0.98 -3.97
C SER A 518 18.64 -1.19 -2.60
N GLU A 519 17.31 -1.32 -2.59
CA GLU A 519 16.49 -1.39 -1.38
C GLU A 519 15.30 -2.34 -1.52
N LEU A 520 14.75 -2.75 -0.37
CA LEU A 520 13.60 -3.65 -0.30
C LEU A 520 12.48 -3.00 0.53
N VAL A 521 11.25 -3.10 0.01
CA VAL A 521 10.02 -2.70 0.71
C VAL A 521 9.28 -3.96 1.14
N ARG A 522 8.85 -4.00 2.41
CA ARG A 522 8.02 -5.06 2.98
C ARG A 522 6.76 -4.50 3.64
N LYS A 523 6.88 -3.35 4.29
CA LYS A 523 5.78 -2.59 4.88
C LYS A 523 5.37 -1.45 3.96
N VAL A 524 4.17 -1.51 3.42
CA VAL A 524 3.64 -0.48 2.50
C VAL A 524 2.88 0.63 3.22
N GLY A 525 2.42 0.38 4.46
CA GLY A 525 1.62 1.33 5.23
C GLY A 525 0.11 1.09 5.20
N TYR A 526 -0.37 0.02 4.57
CA TYR A 526 -1.78 -0.35 4.53
C TYR A 526 -1.94 -1.87 4.34
N LYS A 527 -3.14 -2.39 4.59
CA LYS A 527 -3.40 -3.82 4.49
C LYS A 527 -3.55 -4.27 3.03
N LEU A 528 -2.60 -5.06 2.54
CA LEU A 528 -2.69 -5.69 1.23
C LEU A 528 -3.92 -6.62 1.16
N GLY A 529 -4.79 -6.43 0.18
CA GLY A 529 -5.91 -7.32 -0.15
C GLY A 529 -7.27 -6.97 0.43
N LYS A 530 -7.38 -5.97 1.32
CA LYS A 530 -8.66 -5.56 1.93
C LYS A 530 -8.71 -4.06 2.23
N GLY A 531 -9.15 -3.27 1.25
CA GLY A 531 -9.37 -1.81 1.39
C GLY A 531 -8.09 -0.99 1.62
N PHE A 532 -8.16 0.32 1.40
CA PHE A 532 -7.04 1.26 1.66
C PHE A 532 -7.02 1.73 3.12
N PHE A 533 -7.02 0.81 4.08
CA PHE A 533 -6.88 1.18 5.49
C PHE A 533 -5.40 1.34 5.84
N SER A 534 -5.01 2.57 6.14
CA SER A 534 -3.66 2.90 6.62
C SER A 534 -3.36 2.18 7.93
N ILE A 535 -2.14 1.65 8.05
CA ILE A 535 -1.63 1.02 9.26
C ILE A 535 -0.83 2.08 10.02
N PRO A 536 -1.26 2.49 11.23
CA PRO A 536 -0.53 3.48 12.02
C PRO A 536 0.81 2.91 12.50
N LEU A 537 1.83 3.75 12.49
CA LEU A 537 3.09 3.52 13.16
C LEU A 537 2.85 3.55 14.67
N ARG A 538 3.34 2.52 15.35
CA ARG A 538 3.23 2.40 16.80
C ARG A 538 4.61 2.42 17.42
N ASP A 539 4.69 3.05 18.58
CA ASP A 539 5.88 3.02 19.41
C ASP A 539 6.14 1.58 19.92
N GLY A 540 7.42 1.18 19.91
CA GLY A 540 7.82 -0.20 20.18
C GLY A 540 7.68 -0.61 21.65
N GLU A 541 7.73 0.35 22.58
CA GLU A 541 7.67 0.09 24.02
C GLU A 541 6.25 0.24 24.55
N THR A 542 5.56 1.31 24.16
CA THR A 542 4.22 1.67 24.68
C THR A 542 3.07 1.14 23.82
N GLY A 543 3.31 0.82 22.54
CA GLY A 543 2.28 0.43 21.57
C GLY A 543 1.34 1.56 21.13
N LEU A 544 1.58 2.79 21.58
CA LEU A 544 0.78 3.97 21.24
C LEU A 544 1.02 4.40 19.79
N GLU A 545 0.00 5.00 19.18
CA GLU A 545 0.10 5.54 17.82
C GLU A 545 0.99 6.76 17.80
N MET A 546 1.99 6.75 16.91
CA MET A 546 2.87 7.87 16.72
C MET A 546 2.19 8.95 15.89
N ARG A 547 2.36 10.21 16.31
CA ARG A 547 1.86 11.39 15.62
C ARG A 547 3.00 12.34 15.26
N ASP A 548 2.83 13.07 14.16
CA ASP A 548 3.77 14.11 13.75
C ASP A 548 3.57 15.43 14.52
N GLU A 549 4.40 16.44 14.22
CA GLU A 549 4.34 17.78 14.84
C GLU A 549 2.99 18.50 14.62
N MET A 550 2.24 18.09 13.60
CA MET A 550 0.89 18.60 13.30
C MET A 550 -0.20 17.74 13.95
N ASN A 551 0.14 16.85 14.88
CA ASN A 551 -0.76 15.93 15.55
C ASN A 551 -1.43 14.89 14.63
N ARG A 552 -0.85 14.60 13.45
CA ARG A 552 -1.40 13.62 12.48
C ARG A 552 -0.77 12.25 12.68
N VAL A 553 -1.56 11.19 12.48
CA VAL A 553 -1.11 9.80 12.62
C VAL A 553 -0.03 9.46 11.58
N MET A 554 1.11 8.97 12.05
CA MET A 554 2.20 8.50 11.19
C MET A 554 1.90 7.09 10.66
N ILE A 555 2.26 6.81 9.40
CA ILE A 555 2.00 5.51 8.76
C ILE A 555 3.22 4.56 8.93
N ASP A 556 2.98 3.27 9.23
CA ASP A 556 4.02 2.22 9.33
C ASP A 556 4.46 1.75 7.94
N THR A 557 5.43 2.45 7.35
CA THR A 557 5.87 2.21 5.98
C THR A 557 7.40 2.24 5.81
N ASP A 558 7.93 1.31 5.03
CA ASP A 558 9.34 1.26 4.63
C ASP A 558 9.72 2.38 3.66
N PHE A 559 8.75 2.99 2.96
CA PHE A 559 9.02 4.02 1.96
C PHE A 559 9.75 5.24 2.55
N ARG A 560 9.54 5.57 3.83
CA ARG A 560 10.30 6.62 4.52
C ARG A 560 11.79 6.29 4.60
N ARG A 561 12.11 5.05 5.01
CA ARG A 561 13.50 4.55 5.09
C ARG A 561 14.13 4.49 3.70
N VAL A 562 13.42 3.92 2.72
CA VAL A 562 13.89 3.81 1.34
C VAL A 562 14.22 5.20 0.78
N LYS A 563 13.31 6.16 0.90
CA LYS A 563 13.57 7.55 0.48
C LYS A 563 14.81 8.12 1.15
N ASN A 564 14.89 8.07 2.48
CA ASN A 564 15.99 8.69 3.22
C ASN A 564 17.35 8.09 2.80
N ASN A 565 17.43 6.76 2.72
CA ASN A 565 18.64 6.06 2.28
C ASN A 565 19.01 6.40 0.83
N PHE A 566 18.02 6.51 -0.06
CA PHE A 566 18.24 6.88 -1.45
C PHE A 566 18.74 8.32 -1.58
N LEU A 567 18.17 9.28 -0.84
CA LEU A 567 18.61 10.67 -0.83
C LEU A 567 20.03 10.81 -0.26
N MET A 568 20.37 10.06 0.80
CA MET A 568 21.74 9.98 1.30
C MET A 568 22.69 9.47 0.23
N PHE A 569 22.31 8.38 -0.47
CA PHE A 569 23.09 7.86 -1.59
C PHE A 569 23.31 8.90 -2.69
N LEU A 570 22.25 9.61 -3.12
CA LEU A 570 22.36 10.66 -4.14
C LEU A 570 23.33 11.77 -3.71
N SER A 571 23.29 12.20 -2.45
CA SER A 571 24.21 13.23 -1.94
C SER A 571 25.68 12.78 -1.92
N GLN A 572 25.94 11.48 -1.73
CA GLN A 572 27.28 10.92 -1.69
C GLN A 572 27.82 10.59 -3.08
N ARG A 573 26.94 10.20 -4.02
CA ARG A 573 27.29 9.85 -5.41
C ARG A 573 28.01 11.00 -6.11
N ASP A 574 27.61 12.24 -5.85
CA ASP A 574 28.15 13.42 -6.52
C ASP A 574 29.37 14.03 -5.77
N SER A 575 29.90 13.32 -4.77
CA SER A 575 31.02 13.75 -3.92
C SER A 575 32.26 12.86 -4.10
N SER A 576 33.41 13.30 -3.56
CA SER A 576 34.66 12.51 -3.52
C SER A 576 34.51 11.15 -2.79
N ALA A 577 33.45 11.02 -1.96
CA ALA A 577 33.11 9.78 -1.26
C ALA A 577 32.55 8.68 -2.18
N ALA A 578 32.23 8.96 -3.45
CA ALA A 578 31.78 7.96 -4.43
C ALA A 578 32.78 6.79 -4.62
N SER A 579 34.07 7.06 -4.42
CA SER A 579 35.15 6.06 -4.43
C SER A 579 35.04 5.03 -3.29
N SER A 580 34.43 5.42 -2.15
CA SER A 580 34.23 4.61 -0.94
C SER A 580 32.94 3.79 -0.93
N TRP A 581 32.14 3.84 -2.00
CA TRP A 581 30.86 3.14 -2.08
C TRP A 581 31.04 1.62 -2.02
N THR A 582 30.48 1.00 -0.97
CA THR A 582 30.50 -0.44 -0.71
C THR A 582 29.21 -1.15 -1.11
N GLY A 583 28.23 -0.45 -1.69
CA GLY A 583 27.00 -1.08 -2.20
C GLY A 583 27.18 -1.72 -3.58
N ALA A 584 26.08 -1.79 -4.34
CA ALA A 584 26.08 -2.31 -5.70
C ALA A 584 26.75 -1.35 -6.68
N ARG A 585 27.35 -1.90 -7.72
CA ARG A 585 27.90 -1.18 -8.86
C ARG A 585 27.35 -1.76 -10.15
N LEU A 586 27.46 -1.01 -11.26
CA LEU A 586 27.04 -1.50 -12.58
C LEU A 586 27.69 -2.85 -12.90
N ARG A 587 28.97 -3.04 -12.57
CA ARG A 587 29.69 -4.31 -12.75
C ARG A 587 28.97 -5.50 -12.11
N ASP A 588 28.34 -5.32 -10.94
CA ASP A 588 27.64 -6.42 -10.25
C ASP A 588 26.46 -6.94 -11.08
N ILE A 589 25.91 -6.10 -11.98
CA ILE A 589 24.84 -6.43 -12.95
C ILE A 589 25.47 -6.89 -14.27
N SER A 590 26.37 -6.11 -14.86
CA SER A 590 26.87 -6.34 -16.22
C SER A 590 27.74 -7.58 -16.36
N THR A 591 28.40 -8.05 -15.30
CA THR A 591 29.17 -9.30 -15.32
C THR A 591 28.30 -10.54 -15.06
N HIS A 592 27.03 -10.36 -14.66
CA HIS A 592 26.14 -11.49 -14.43
C HIS A 592 25.71 -12.11 -15.78
N PRO A 593 25.73 -13.45 -15.96
CA PRO A 593 25.42 -14.08 -17.26
C PRO A 593 24.04 -13.74 -17.85
N LEU A 594 23.10 -13.40 -16.96
CA LEU A 594 21.73 -12.97 -17.29
C LEU A 594 21.50 -11.46 -17.17
N LEU A 595 22.54 -10.65 -16.87
CA LEU A 595 22.41 -9.23 -16.56
C LEU A 595 21.39 -8.98 -15.43
N ASP A 596 21.43 -9.78 -14.37
CA ASP A 596 20.35 -9.84 -13.36
C ASP A 596 20.28 -8.56 -12.52
N MET A 597 19.12 -7.89 -12.55
CA MET A 597 18.85 -6.62 -11.88
C MET A 597 17.94 -6.78 -10.64
N LYS A 598 17.81 -7.98 -10.06
CA LYS A 598 17.03 -8.18 -8.83
C LYS A 598 17.57 -7.31 -7.69
N PRO A 599 16.76 -6.41 -7.09
CA PRO A 599 17.20 -5.60 -5.96
C PRO A 599 17.69 -6.46 -4.80
N ARG A 600 17.01 -7.57 -4.47
CA ARG A 600 17.46 -8.47 -3.39
C ARG A 600 18.86 -9.05 -3.60
N ARG A 601 19.27 -9.30 -4.85
CA ARG A 601 20.60 -9.85 -5.18
C ARG A 601 21.70 -8.80 -5.01
N ILE A 602 21.41 -7.56 -5.40
CA ILE A 602 22.38 -6.47 -5.40
C ILE A 602 22.26 -5.57 -4.15
N ASN A 603 21.41 -5.89 -3.19
CA ASN A 603 21.36 -5.08 -1.96
C ASN A 603 22.68 -5.21 -1.16
N PHE A 604 22.93 -4.22 -0.31
CA PHE A 604 24.17 -4.16 0.47
C PHE A 604 24.44 -5.44 1.27
N LYS A 605 23.41 -6.00 1.93
CA LYS A 605 23.56 -7.21 2.75
C LYS A 605 23.94 -8.44 1.92
N ALA A 606 23.32 -8.64 0.76
CA ALA A 606 23.60 -9.75 -0.14
C ALA A 606 25.02 -9.66 -0.72
N LEU A 607 25.42 -8.48 -1.19
CA LEU A 607 26.76 -8.25 -1.72
C LEU A 607 27.82 -8.38 -0.63
N SER A 608 27.58 -7.80 0.55
CA SER A 608 28.47 -7.96 1.70
C SER A 608 28.62 -9.44 2.08
N ASN A 609 27.52 -10.20 2.09
CA ASN A 609 27.56 -11.63 2.37
C ASN A 609 28.46 -12.36 1.37
N ILE A 610 28.23 -12.20 0.06
CA ILE A 610 29.07 -12.85 -0.97
C ILE A 610 30.53 -12.43 -0.90
N ARG A 611 30.81 -11.14 -0.67
CA ARG A 611 32.19 -10.63 -0.55
C ARG A 611 32.88 -11.22 0.68
N THR A 612 32.21 -11.29 1.82
CA THR A 612 32.74 -11.93 3.04
C THR A 612 33.09 -13.40 2.79
N ILE A 613 32.20 -14.15 2.14
CA ILE A 613 32.46 -15.57 1.82
C ILE A 613 33.66 -15.70 0.89
N LYS A 614 33.72 -14.88 -0.18
CA LYS A 614 34.80 -14.93 -1.18
C LYS A 614 36.16 -14.47 -0.64
N ASN A 615 36.18 -13.61 0.38
CA ASN A 615 37.42 -13.21 1.04
C ASN A 615 37.98 -14.29 1.98
N GLY A 616 37.16 -15.26 2.38
CA GLY A 616 37.57 -16.41 3.18
C GLY A 616 37.84 -17.67 2.35
N SER A 617 38.08 -18.79 3.03
CA SER A 617 38.05 -20.11 2.40
C SER A 617 36.60 -20.52 2.17
N TYR A 618 36.27 -20.92 0.94
CA TYR A 618 34.93 -21.39 0.58
C TYR A 618 35.00 -22.54 -0.42
N VAL A 619 33.89 -23.26 -0.58
CA VAL A 619 33.69 -24.32 -1.57
C VAL A 619 32.31 -24.16 -2.20
N ARG A 620 32.13 -24.48 -3.48
CA ARG A 620 30.79 -24.54 -4.09
C ARG A 620 30.07 -25.79 -3.60
N LEU A 621 28.75 -25.74 -3.45
CA LEU A 621 27.99 -26.90 -2.99
C LEU A 621 28.22 -28.13 -3.88
N GLU A 622 28.23 -27.96 -5.21
CA GLU A 622 28.50 -29.05 -6.16
C GLU A 622 29.87 -29.74 -5.97
N ASP A 623 30.87 -28.96 -5.54
CA ASP A 623 32.22 -29.46 -5.27
C ASP A 623 32.31 -30.14 -3.89
N ALA A 624 31.40 -29.83 -2.96
CA ALA A 624 31.36 -30.42 -1.62
C ALA A 624 30.46 -31.66 -1.54
N ALA A 625 29.32 -31.63 -2.22
CA ALA A 625 28.27 -32.64 -2.21
C ALA A 625 27.60 -32.75 -3.58
N GLU A 626 27.01 -33.90 -3.87
CA GLU A 626 26.28 -34.13 -5.11
C GLU A 626 24.89 -33.49 -5.01
N VAL A 627 24.53 -32.64 -5.97
CA VAL A 627 23.13 -32.22 -6.16
C VAL A 627 22.51 -33.19 -7.16
N VAL A 628 21.66 -34.09 -6.69
CA VAL A 628 21.14 -35.22 -7.47
C VAL A 628 20.26 -34.73 -8.60
N GLU A 629 20.58 -35.12 -9.83
CA GLU A 629 19.78 -34.81 -11.04
C GLU A 629 19.00 -36.02 -11.55
N GLU A 630 19.50 -37.24 -11.26
CA GLU A 630 18.90 -38.48 -11.73
C GLU A 630 17.57 -38.76 -11.01
N THR A 631 16.54 -39.06 -11.80
CA THR A 631 15.19 -39.39 -11.30
C THR A 631 14.81 -40.79 -11.72
N VAL A 632 14.13 -41.51 -10.83
CA VAL A 632 13.62 -42.85 -11.09
C VAL A 632 12.16 -42.78 -11.52
N GLU A 633 11.84 -43.35 -12.68
CA GLU A 633 10.45 -43.57 -13.12
C GLU A 633 9.84 -44.70 -12.29
N PHE A 634 8.78 -44.42 -11.54
CA PHE A 634 8.26 -45.38 -10.56
C PHE A 634 7.79 -46.68 -11.19
N LYS A 635 7.17 -46.60 -12.38
CA LYS A 635 6.74 -47.77 -13.16
C LYS A 635 7.87 -48.74 -13.56
N SER A 636 9.12 -48.26 -13.58
CA SER A 636 10.27 -49.08 -13.98
C SER A 636 10.82 -49.93 -12.84
N VAL A 637 10.51 -49.58 -11.59
CA VAL A 637 11.08 -50.22 -10.39
C VAL A 637 10.01 -50.80 -9.46
N HIS A 638 8.79 -50.24 -9.48
CA HIS A 638 7.73 -50.60 -8.54
C HIS A 638 6.44 -51.08 -9.23
N LYS A 639 5.74 -52.00 -8.55
CA LYS A 639 4.41 -52.47 -8.99
C LYS A 639 3.34 -51.42 -8.71
N GLU A 640 2.19 -51.56 -9.37
CA GLU A 640 1.07 -50.62 -9.28
C GLU A 640 0.58 -50.36 -7.84
N ASN A 641 0.38 -51.41 -7.07
CA ASN A 641 -0.14 -51.34 -5.70
C ASN A 641 0.95 -51.29 -4.62
N GLU A 642 2.22 -51.12 -5.00
CA GLU A 642 3.33 -51.06 -4.06
C GLU A 642 3.28 -49.76 -3.24
N LEU A 643 3.55 -49.85 -1.94
CA LEU A 643 3.47 -48.73 -1.00
C LEU A 643 4.80 -47.97 -0.95
N LEU A 644 4.76 -46.68 -1.27
CA LEU A 644 5.92 -45.79 -1.31
C LEU A 644 5.70 -44.58 -0.40
N HIS A 645 6.79 -44.00 0.10
CA HIS A 645 6.77 -42.67 0.69
C HIS A 645 7.15 -41.62 -0.36
N LEU A 646 6.37 -40.54 -0.44
CA LEU A 646 6.70 -39.36 -1.24
C LEU A 646 6.99 -38.16 -0.33
N ILE A 647 8.21 -37.62 -0.40
CA ILE A 647 8.63 -36.39 0.26
C ILE A 647 8.32 -35.20 -0.66
N GLU A 648 7.59 -34.23 -0.14
CA GLU A 648 7.32 -32.94 -0.74
C GLU A 648 7.90 -31.80 0.12
N GLY A 649 8.00 -30.59 -0.43
CA GLY A 649 8.63 -29.45 0.29
C GLY A 649 7.94 -29.08 1.61
N GLN A 650 6.66 -29.43 1.77
CA GLN A 650 5.88 -29.22 3.01
C GLN A 650 6.24 -30.21 4.12
N ASP A 651 6.91 -31.32 3.79
CA ASP A 651 7.31 -32.36 4.73
C ASP A 651 8.65 -32.02 5.42
N ILE A 652 9.27 -30.90 5.02
CA ILE A 652 10.45 -30.34 5.66
C ILE A 652 10.02 -29.49 6.86
N ARG A 653 10.42 -29.91 8.06
CA ARG A 653 10.26 -29.13 9.28
C ARG A 653 11.39 -28.12 9.39
N ALA A 654 11.14 -26.91 8.91
CA ALA A 654 12.19 -25.90 8.75
C ALA A 654 12.92 -25.53 10.06
N VAL A 655 12.20 -25.43 11.18
CA VAL A 655 12.77 -25.06 12.49
C VAL A 655 13.65 -26.19 13.01
N GLU A 656 13.10 -27.40 13.07
CA GLU A 656 13.76 -28.60 13.58
C GLU A 656 14.87 -29.10 12.64
N GLY A 657 14.73 -28.88 11.34
CA GLY A 657 15.68 -29.34 10.31
C GLY A 657 15.52 -30.80 9.92
N VAL A 658 14.35 -31.39 10.16
CA VAL A 658 14.06 -32.82 9.91
C VAL A 658 13.11 -32.96 8.73
N VAL A 659 13.26 -34.04 7.96
CA VAL A 659 12.27 -34.47 6.97
C VAL A 659 11.32 -35.47 7.62
N ILE A 660 10.02 -35.15 7.66
CA ILE A 660 9.00 -36.06 8.19
C ILE A 660 8.49 -36.96 7.07
N LEU A 661 8.38 -38.25 7.35
CA LEU A 661 7.67 -39.19 6.47
C LEU A 661 6.17 -39.16 6.78
N LYS A 662 5.37 -38.95 5.74
CA LYS A 662 3.93 -39.21 5.77
C LYS A 662 3.63 -40.70 5.62
N ASP A 663 2.37 -41.05 5.79
CA ASP A 663 1.89 -42.41 5.49
C ASP A 663 2.22 -42.82 4.05
N ARG A 664 2.38 -44.13 3.86
CA ARG A 664 2.69 -44.68 2.54
C ARG A 664 1.46 -44.59 1.65
N GLU A 665 1.68 -44.22 0.41
CA GLU A 665 0.66 -44.20 -0.65
C GLU A 665 0.98 -45.32 -1.65
N LYS A 666 -0.05 -45.90 -2.29
CA LYS A 666 0.19 -46.82 -3.40
C LYS A 666 0.83 -46.05 -4.56
N ARG A 667 1.75 -46.67 -5.30
CA ARG A 667 2.43 -46.06 -6.44
C ARG A 667 1.46 -45.31 -7.36
N TRP A 668 0.38 -45.95 -7.81
CA TRP A 668 -0.60 -45.32 -8.71
C TRP A 668 -1.26 -44.07 -8.12
N GLN A 669 -1.49 -44.02 -6.80
CA GLN A 669 -2.08 -42.85 -6.13
C GLN A 669 -1.14 -41.65 -6.22
N ILE A 670 0.17 -41.89 -6.03
CA ILE A 670 1.20 -40.85 -6.19
C ILE A 670 1.25 -40.34 -7.62
N GLU A 671 1.15 -41.22 -8.62
CA GLU A 671 1.19 -40.82 -10.03
C GLU A 671 -0.02 -39.96 -10.42
N VAL A 672 -1.21 -40.34 -9.95
CA VAL A 672 -2.44 -39.58 -10.18
C VAL A 672 -2.42 -38.25 -9.45
N ARG A 673 -1.94 -38.22 -8.19
CA ARG A 673 -1.96 -37.03 -7.34
C ARG A 673 -0.85 -36.03 -7.67
N LYS A 674 0.33 -36.50 -8.04
CA LYS A 674 1.54 -35.65 -8.01
C LYS A 674 2.54 -35.89 -9.15
N THR A 675 3.13 -37.07 -9.27
CA THR A 675 4.26 -37.31 -10.19
C THR A 675 4.47 -38.79 -10.48
N SER A 676 4.90 -39.14 -11.70
CA SER A 676 5.28 -40.52 -12.08
C SER A 676 6.73 -40.88 -11.76
N LYS A 677 7.53 -39.90 -11.30
CA LYS A 677 8.95 -40.06 -11.03
C LYS A 677 9.42 -39.24 -9.83
N GLY A 678 10.53 -39.63 -9.24
CA GLY A 678 11.11 -38.99 -8.06
C GLY A 678 12.61 -39.23 -7.91
N TYR A 679 13.23 -38.45 -7.03
CA TYR A 679 14.60 -38.71 -6.58
C TYR A 679 14.56 -39.82 -5.52
N LEU A 680 15.35 -40.87 -5.67
CA LEU A 680 15.52 -41.86 -4.60
C LEU A 680 16.23 -41.19 -3.42
N VAL A 681 15.63 -41.22 -2.23
CA VAL A 681 16.17 -40.60 -1.03
C VAL A 681 16.86 -41.65 -0.16
N MET A 682 18.09 -41.37 0.24
CA MET A 682 18.92 -42.23 1.09
C MET A 682 19.13 -41.60 2.46
N GLN A 683 19.35 -42.42 3.48
CA GLN A 683 19.70 -41.94 4.82
C GLN A 683 20.89 -40.98 4.75
N ARG A 684 20.81 -39.86 5.49
CA ARG A 684 21.76 -38.73 5.51
C ARG A 684 21.71 -37.81 4.28
N ASP A 685 20.79 -38.02 3.36
CA ASP A 685 20.52 -37.02 2.32
C ASP A 685 19.95 -35.73 2.94
N ILE A 686 20.30 -34.61 2.34
CA ILE A 686 19.74 -33.30 2.65
C ILE A 686 18.65 -33.01 1.62
N VAL A 687 17.44 -32.70 2.08
CA VAL A 687 16.31 -32.30 1.24
C VAL A 687 16.15 -30.79 1.33
N ILE A 688 16.32 -30.11 0.20
CA ILE A 688 16.17 -28.66 0.08
C ILE A 688 14.83 -28.37 -0.60
N GLY A 689 13.96 -27.62 0.08
CA GLY A 689 12.74 -27.08 -0.51
C GLY A 689 13.07 -25.98 -1.52
N LEU A 690 12.59 -26.14 -2.76
CA LEU A 690 12.84 -25.20 -3.84
C LEU A 690 11.99 -23.92 -3.75
N VAL A 691 10.88 -23.97 -3.02
CA VAL A 691 9.89 -22.90 -2.93
C VAL A 691 10.01 -22.17 -1.60
N ARG A 692 9.95 -20.83 -1.62
CA ARG A 692 10.11 -19.96 -0.44
C ARG A 692 11.41 -20.25 0.34
N PRO A 693 12.58 -20.22 -0.32
CA PRO A 693 13.86 -20.57 0.31
C PRO A 693 14.21 -19.71 1.55
N GLU A 694 13.61 -18.53 1.69
CA GLU A 694 13.76 -17.69 2.88
C GLU A 694 13.33 -18.39 4.19
N ARG A 695 12.46 -19.42 4.10
CA ARG A 695 11.85 -20.12 5.24
C ARG A 695 12.72 -21.19 5.91
N ARG A 696 13.98 -21.40 5.49
CA ARG A 696 14.84 -22.50 6.00
C ARG A 696 14.28 -23.90 5.72
N ASN A 697 13.70 -24.09 4.55
CA ASN A 697 13.21 -25.40 4.13
C ASN A 697 14.39 -26.32 3.74
N ILE A 698 15.24 -26.68 4.70
CA ILE A 698 16.39 -27.58 4.53
C ILE A 698 16.28 -28.64 5.62
N GLY A 699 15.99 -29.88 5.22
CA GLY A 699 15.81 -31.01 6.11
C GLY A 699 16.91 -32.05 5.95
N PHE A 700 17.27 -32.70 7.04
CA PHE A 700 18.14 -33.88 7.04
C PHE A 700 17.28 -35.14 7.12
N TYR A 701 17.48 -36.08 6.21
CA TYR A 701 16.73 -37.33 6.20
C TYR A 701 17.42 -38.38 7.09
N ILE A 702 16.78 -38.70 8.22
CA ILE A 702 17.36 -39.54 9.29
C ILE A 702 16.89 -41.00 9.26
N HIS A 703 15.83 -41.30 8.52
CA HIS A 703 15.21 -42.63 8.48
C HIS A 703 16.01 -43.58 7.57
N ALA A 704 15.95 -44.88 7.87
CA ALA A 704 16.66 -45.94 7.12
C ALA A 704 15.76 -46.70 6.14
N ASP A 705 14.62 -46.13 5.74
CA ASP A 705 13.68 -46.77 4.80
C ASP A 705 14.23 -46.71 3.37
N LYS A 706 13.95 -47.75 2.59
CA LYS A 706 14.46 -47.95 1.22
C LYS A 706 13.43 -47.59 0.13
N HIS A 707 12.16 -47.37 0.48
CA HIS A 707 11.08 -47.04 -0.47
C HIS A 707 10.64 -45.59 -0.37
N VAL A 708 11.61 -44.67 -0.33
CA VAL A 708 11.36 -43.25 -0.12
C VAL A 708 11.85 -42.45 -1.32
N TYR A 709 10.92 -41.69 -1.90
CA TYR A 709 11.17 -40.84 -3.05
C TYR A 709 10.84 -39.39 -2.73
N ALA A 710 11.61 -38.47 -3.27
CA ALA A 710 11.32 -37.04 -3.21
C ALA A 710 10.74 -36.57 -4.54
N SER A 711 9.72 -35.71 -4.48
CA SER A 711 9.08 -35.16 -5.68
C SER A 711 10.07 -34.32 -6.48
N THR A 712 10.06 -34.49 -7.81
CA THR A 712 10.85 -33.64 -8.72
C THR A 712 10.34 -32.19 -8.77
N ASP A 713 9.10 -31.97 -8.34
CA ASP A 713 8.51 -30.64 -8.21
C ASP A 713 8.48 -30.19 -6.74
N GLY A 714 9.43 -29.32 -6.40
CA GLY A 714 9.41 -28.57 -5.15
C GLY A 714 10.52 -28.90 -4.16
N VAL A 715 11.31 -29.94 -4.41
CA VAL A 715 12.51 -30.26 -3.60
C VAL A 715 13.72 -30.62 -4.48
N ALA A 716 14.92 -30.49 -3.92
CA ALA A 716 16.17 -31.01 -4.45
C ALA A 716 16.86 -31.86 -3.39
N ILE A 717 17.64 -32.84 -3.85
CA ILE A 717 18.39 -33.74 -2.99
C ILE A 717 19.88 -33.42 -3.08
N VAL A 718 20.52 -33.30 -1.92
CA VAL A 718 21.95 -33.12 -1.79
C VAL A 718 22.53 -34.32 -1.03
N ARG A 719 23.49 -35.00 -1.64
CA ARG A 719 24.04 -36.28 -1.21
C ARG A 719 25.54 -36.21 -0.96
N GLU A 720 26.01 -36.99 0.02
CA GLU A 720 27.43 -37.13 0.32
C GLU A 720 28.20 -37.71 -0.88
N ARG A 721 29.25 -37.00 -1.31
CA ARG A 721 30.22 -37.51 -2.28
C ARG A 721 31.24 -38.41 -1.56
N PRO A 722 31.40 -39.69 -1.93
CA PRO A 722 32.38 -40.58 -1.30
C PRO A 722 33.81 -40.01 -1.30
N GLU A 723 34.20 -39.36 -2.40
CA GLU A 723 35.51 -38.73 -2.58
C GLU A 723 35.77 -37.56 -1.62
N ASN A 724 34.71 -36.88 -1.15
CA ASN A 724 34.82 -35.66 -0.34
C ASN A 724 34.42 -35.85 1.12
N LYS A 725 33.87 -37.02 1.50
CA LYS A 725 33.34 -37.30 2.85
C LYS A 725 34.25 -36.91 4.02
N ASN A 726 35.56 -37.09 3.87
CA ASN A 726 36.52 -36.76 4.94
C ASN A 726 36.81 -35.25 5.03
N ARG A 727 36.72 -34.54 3.91
CA ARG A 727 36.98 -33.10 3.82
C ARG A 727 35.72 -32.28 4.11
N PHE A 728 34.58 -32.73 3.59
CA PHE A 728 33.27 -32.09 3.65
C PHE A 728 32.21 -33.13 4.06
N PRO A 729 32.15 -33.53 5.34
CA PRO A 729 31.13 -34.46 5.80
C PRO A 729 29.74 -33.87 5.60
N ILE A 730 28.77 -34.69 5.18
CA ILE A 730 27.42 -34.22 4.83
C ILE A 730 26.71 -33.54 6.00
N GLU A 731 27.04 -33.91 7.24
CA GLU A 731 26.52 -33.26 8.45
C GLU A 731 26.95 -31.80 8.57
N TRP A 732 28.20 -31.49 8.21
CA TRP A 732 28.68 -30.12 8.15
C TRP A 732 28.02 -29.37 7.01
N VAL A 733 27.87 -29.99 5.83
CA VAL A 733 27.16 -29.38 4.69
C VAL A 733 25.72 -29.03 5.10
N PHE A 734 25.00 -29.94 5.75
CA PHE A 734 23.65 -29.70 6.28
C PHE A 734 23.60 -28.49 7.21
N HIS A 735 24.50 -28.43 8.20
CA HIS A 735 24.60 -27.29 9.10
C HIS A 735 24.89 -26.00 8.33
N ALA A 736 25.88 -26.03 7.43
CA ALA A 736 26.33 -24.87 6.68
C ALA A 736 25.23 -24.30 5.79
N LEU A 737 24.45 -25.16 5.10
CA LEU A 737 23.32 -24.73 4.27
C LEU A 737 22.21 -24.05 5.09
N ARG A 738 22.09 -24.36 6.39
CA ARG A 738 21.13 -23.74 7.32
C ARG A 738 21.62 -22.42 7.93
N THR A 739 22.90 -22.08 7.79
CA THR A 739 23.46 -20.79 8.26
C THR A 739 22.87 -19.61 7.49
N GLU A 740 22.92 -18.43 8.10
CA GLU A 740 22.47 -17.20 7.44
C GLU A 740 23.22 -16.92 6.12
N MET A 741 24.52 -17.20 6.06
CA MET A 741 25.35 -16.96 4.89
C MET A 741 24.90 -17.74 3.64
N CYS A 742 24.53 -19.01 3.80
CA CYS A 742 24.00 -19.82 2.70
C CYS A 742 22.53 -19.49 2.41
N ARG A 743 21.72 -19.21 3.44
CA ARG A 743 20.32 -18.85 3.28
C ARG A 743 20.11 -17.57 2.49
N ILE A 744 20.95 -16.56 2.72
CA ILE A 744 20.89 -15.31 1.95
C ILE A 744 21.08 -15.63 0.47
N GLN A 745 22.05 -16.47 0.10
CA GLN A 745 22.30 -16.87 -1.30
C GLN A 745 21.08 -17.56 -1.92
N PHE A 746 20.50 -18.54 -1.23
CA PHE A 746 19.27 -19.20 -1.70
C PHE A 746 18.13 -18.20 -1.95
N TRP A 747 17.96 -17.25 -1.04
CA TRP A 747 16.93 -16.23 -1.19
C TRP A 747 17.19 -15.27 -2.35
N THR A 748 18.44 -14.80 -2.50
CA THR A 748 18.83 -13.84 -3.53
C THR A 748 18.79 -14.44 -4.92
N GLU A 749 19.17 -15.71 -5.07
CA GLU A 749 19.17 -16.41 -6.35
C GLU A 749 17.77 -16.84 -6.78
N SER A 750 16.87 -17.14 -5.83
CA SER A 750 15.50 -17.53 -6.16
C SER A 750 14.80 -16.55 -7.10
N GLY A 751 14.08 -17.10 -8.09
CA GLY A 751 13.40 -16.34 -9.13
C GLY A 751 12.05 -16.94 -9.52
N GLY A 752 11.30 -16.26 -10.36
CA GLY A 752 9.99 -16.73 -10.84
C GLY A 752 8.82 -15.90 -10.33
N THR A 753 7.73 -15.94 -11.10
CA THR A 753 6.58 -15.03 -11.02
C THR A 753 5.74 -15.19 -9.76
N SER A 754 5.78 -16.35 -9.10
CA SER A 754 5.01 -16.64 -7.90
C SER A 754 5.85 -16.58 -6.61
N TYR A 755 6.28 -17.73 -6.09
CA TYR A 755 6.85 -17.86 -4.75
C TYR A 755 8.38 -17.85 -4.67
N GLY A 756 9.09 -17.51 -5.76
CA GLY A 756 10.53 -17.69 -5.86
C GLY A 756 10.88 -19.17 -5.81
N LYS A 757 11.30 -19.74 -6.94
CA LYS A 757 11.75 -21.12 -7.06
C LYS A 757 13.25 -21.12 -7.31
N LEU A 758 13.96 -21.99 -6.60
CA LEU A 758 15.36 -22.31 -6.89
C LEU A 758 15.46 -23.30 -8.04
N THR A 759 16.48 -23.14 -8.87
CA THR A 759 16.90 -24.17 -9.84
C THR A 759 18.01 -25.03 -9.23
N LEU A 760 18.23 -26.23 -9.79
CA LEU A 760 19.35 -27.10 -9.36
C LEU A 760 20.70 -26.41 -9.59
N ASP A 761 20.85 -25.71 -10.71
CA ASP A 761 22.06 -24.93 -11.01
C ASP A 761 22.34 -23.84 -9.95
N GLN A 762 21.31 -23.13 -9.48
CA GLN A 762 21.46 -22.16 -8.40
C GLN A 762 21.89 -22.82 -7.09
N ILE A 763 21.36 -24.01 -6.78
CA ILE A 763 21.74 -24.79 -5.60
C ILE A 763 23.20 -25.22 -5.71
N LYS A 764 23.61 -25.80 -6.85
CA LYS A 764 24.99 -26.21 -7.15
C LYS A 764 26.01 -25.07 -6.97
N ASN A 765 25.61 -23.84 -7.30
CA ASN A 765 26.47 -22.66 -7.25
C ASN A 765 26.55 -21.98 -5.87
N VAL A 766 25.83 -22.45 -4.84
CA VAL A 766 25.92 -21.86 -3.49
C VAL A 766 27.33 -21.99 -2.94
N LEU A 767 27.86 -20.89 -2.41
CA LEU A 767 29.17 -20.83 -1.78
C LEU A 767 29.06 -21.14 -0.30
N ILE A 768 29.79 -22.15 0.16
CA ILE A 768 29.80 -22.61 1.55
C ILE A 768 31.13 -22.18 2.18
N PRO A 769 31.13 -21.33 3.22
CA PRO A 769 32.34 -20.98 3.96
C PRO A 769 32.95 -22.22 4.61
N VAL A 770 34.25 -22.43 4.43
CA VAL A 770 34.98 -23.58 4.98
C VAL A 770 35.76 -23.15 6.22
N PRO A 771 35.32 -23.53 7.43
CA PRO A 771 36.04 -23.22 8.66
C PRO A 771 37.25 -24.15 8.86
N ALA A 772 37.95 -24.00 9.99
CA ALA A 772 39.03 -24.89 10.36
C ALA A 772 38.54 -26.35 10.51
N ARG A 773 39.40 -27.32 10.19
CA ARG A 773 39.04 -28.76 10.24
C ARG A 773 38.49 -29.21 11.60
N ALA A 774 39.01 -28.67 12.70
CA ALA A 774 38.51 -28.99 14.04
C ALA A 774 37.04 -28.62 14.20
N GLU A 775 36.65 -27.43 13.74
CA GLU A 775 35.27 -26.94 13.78
C GLU A 775 34.34 -27.79 12.92
N ILE A 776 34.79 -28.21 11.73
CA ILE A 776 34.04 -29.14 10.87
C ILE A 776 33.74 -30.46 11.61
N GLN A 777 34.71 -31.01 12.34
CA GLN A 777 34.51 -32.24 13.11
C GLN A 777 33.58 -32.02 14.31
N THR A 778 33.68 -30.88 15.00
CA THR A 778 32.75 -30.52 16.08
C THR A 778 31.31 -30.42 15.57
N ILE A 779 31.09 -29.72 14.45
CA ILE A 779 29.76 -29.59 13.82
C ILE A 779 29.24 -30.95 13.40
N LYS A 780 30.07 -31.79 12.76
CA LYS A 780 29.71 -33.15 12.38
C LYS A 780 29.21 -33.94 13.58
N SER A 781 29.99 -33.97 14.67
CA SER A 781 29.61 -34.70 15.89
C SER A 781 28.29 -34.20 16.47
N ALA A 782 28.09 -32.88 16.53
CA ALA A 782 26.86 -32.28 17.05
C ALA A 782 25.62 -32.65 16.20
N VAL A 783 25.73 -32.63 14.88
CA VAL A 783 24.63 -33.01 13.97
C VAL A 783 24.36 -34.51 14.05
N VAL A 784 25.38 -35.36 14.18
CA VAL A 784 25.21 -36.80 14.41
C VAL A 784 24.46 -37.05 15.72
N GLU A 785 24.86 -36.42 16.81
CA GLU A 785 24.21 -36.53 18.12
C GLU A 785 22.76 -36.07 18.07
N TRP A 786 22.51 -34.91 17.46
CA TRP A 786 21.17 -34.39 17.23
C TRP A 786 20.31 -35.36 16.41
N SER A 787 20.83 -35.89 15.30
CA SER A 787 20.09 -36.82 14.42
C SER A 787 19.72 -38.12 15.15
N ARG A 788 20.62 -38.64 16.01
CA ARG A 788 20.35 -39.80 16.86
C ARG A 788 19.28 -39.48 17.88
N SER A 789 19.37 -38.34 18.57
CA SER A 789 18.37 -37.92 19.56
C SER A 789 16.96 -37.79 18.96
N ILE A 790 16.83 -37.23 17.76
CA ILE A 790 15.55 -37.16 17.04
C ILE A 790 15.07 -38.56 16.65
N SER A 791 15.95 -39.42 16.14
CA SER A 791 15.60 -40.78 15.77
C SER A 791 15.09 -41.57 16.99
N ASP A 792 15.80 -41.52 18.11
CA ASP A 792 15.42 -42.17 19.36
C ASP A 792 14.09 -41.62 19.90
N SER A 793 13.89 -40.31 19.82
CA SER A 793 12.63 -39.66 20.22
C SER A 793 11.48 -40.09 19.33
N SER A 794 11.69 -40.17 18.01
CA SER A 794 10.70 -40.65 17.06
C SER A 794 10.35 -42.11 17.33
N ILE A 795 11.34 -42.98 17.58
CA ILE A 795 11.12 -44.39 17.92
C ILE A 795 10.29 -44.49 19.20
N LYS A 796 10.68 -43.79 20.28
CA LYS A 796 9.93 -43.75 21.53
C LYS A 796 8.51 -43.23 21.34
N PHE A 797 8.32 -42.17 20.56
CA PHE A 797 7.01 -41.62 20.22
C PHE A 797 6.15 -42.65 19.48
N HIS A 798 6.74 -43.43 18.56
CA HIS A 798 6.03 -44.54 17.91
C HIS A 798 5.66 -45.67 18.87
N HIS A 799 6.32 -45.82 20.01
CA HIS A 799 5.94 -46.81 21.02
C HIS A 799 4.87 -46.33 22.01
N LEU A 800 4.58 -45.02 22.07
CA LEU A 800 3.57 -44.47 22.99
C LEU A 800 2.13 -44.78 22.57
N TRP A 801 1.88 -44.97 21.28
CA TRP A 801 0.54 -45.18 20.72
C TRP A 801 0.52 -46.42 19.83
N SER A 802 -0.57 -47.18 19.90
CA SER A 802 -0.78 -48.32 19.00
C SER A 802 -0.89 -47.83 17.55
N PRO A 803 -0.67 -48.71 16.54
CA PRO A 803 -0.97 -48.35 15.15
C PRO A 803 -2.41 -47.84 14.97
N HIS A 804 -3.38 -48.36 15.74
CA HIS A 804 -4.77 -47.91 15.71
C HIS A 804 -4.96 -46.46 16.16
N ASP A 805 -4.26 -46.04 17.20
CA ASP A 805 -4.34 -44.66 17.73
C ASP A 805 -3.69 -43.61 16.80
N LYS A 806 -2.90 -44.07 15.82
CA LYS A 806 -2.23 -43.23 14.82
C LYS A 806 -3.01 -43.11 13.51
N VAL A 807 -4.04 -43.93 13.33
CA VAL A 807 -4.95 -43.79 12.20
C VAL A 807 -5.77 -42.52 12.44
N ALA A 808 -5.62 -41.53 11.57
CA ALA A 808 -6.48 -40.36 11.61
C ALA A 808 -7.94 -40.83 11.53
N ILE A 809 -8.80 -40.33 12.41
CA ILE A 809 -10.24 -40.54 12.30
C ILE A 809 -10.68 -39.85 11.01
N LEU A 810 -10.74 -40.62 9.91
CA LEU A 810 -11.25 -40.17 8.63
C LEU A 810 -12.75 -39.94 8.83
N ASN A 811 -13.12 -38.66 8.95
CA ASN A 811 -14.42 -38.10 9.31
C ASN A 811 -14.74 -38.12 10.80
N SER A 812 -14.47 -37.02 11.48
CA SER A 812 -15.32 -36.59 12.60
C SER A 812 -16.02 -35.28 12.24
N PRO A 813 -17.22 -35.34 11.67
CA PRO A 813 -18.39 -34.81 12.32
C PRO A 813 -18.95 -35.89 13.27
N LEU A 814 -19.46 -35.49 14.42
CA LEU A 814 -20.36 -36.31 15.23
C LEU A 814 -21.53 -36.84 14.37
N ILE A 815 -21.41 -38.02 13.77
CA ILE A 815 -22.51 -38.88 13.30
C ILE A 815 -21.99 -40.32 13.43
N GLY A 816 -22.57 -41.14 14.31
CA GLY A 816 -22.13 -42.52 14.53
C GLY A 816 -22.28 -43.09 15.95
N LEU A 817 -23.16 -42.53 16.78
CA LEU A 817 -23.80 -43.25 17.90
C LEU A 817 -25.09 -43.92 17.39
N GLU A 818 -24.99 -44.72 16.33
CA GLU A 818 -26.08 -45.58 15.88
C GLU A 818 -25.59 -47.02 15.88
N SER A 819 -26.43 -47.88 16.46
CA SER A 819 -26.13 -49.27 16.83
C SER A 819 -25.76 -50.14 15.64
N ASP A 820 -24.80 -51.04 15.86
CA ASP A 820 -24.43 -52.11 14.95
C ASP A 820 -25.65 -52.95 14.48
N GLN A 821 -25.56 -53.38 13.22
CA GLN A 821 -26.30 -54.47 12.58
C GLN A 821 -27.80 -54.26 12.27
N ILE A 822 -28.08 -54.07 10.99
CA ILE A 822 -29.21 -54.74 10.34
C ILE A 822 -28.64 -55.63 9.23
N CYS A 823 -28.54 -56.93 9.54
CA CYS A 823 -28.47 -57.98 8.54
C CYS A 823 -29.72 -57.91 7.67
N LEU A 824 -29.56 -57.68 6.38
CA LEU A 824 -30.56 -58.08 5.40
C LEU A 824 -30.19 -59.47 4.91
N ASN A 825 -30.58 -60.48 5.69
CA ASN A 825 -30.93 -61.76 5.12
C ASN A 825 -32.30 -61.58 4.47
N SER A 826 -32.35 -61.79 3.15
CA SER A 826 -33.57 -62.19 2.48
C SER A 826 -33.98 -63.55 3.02
N GLU A 827 -35.10 -63.63 3.73
CA GLU A 827 -36.08 -64.72 3.64
C GLU A 827 -37.26 -64.47 4.60
N ALA A 828 -38.45 -64.66 4.04
CA ALA A 828 -39.67 -65.16 4.69
C ALA A 828 -40.43 -64.26 5.70
N ASP A 829 -41.64 -63.89 5.23
CA ASP A 829 -42.93 -64.26 5.84
C ASP A 829 -43.56 -63.46 7.00
N GLU A 830 -44.78 -63.03 6.65
CA GLU A 830 -46.05 -63.15 7.39
C GLU A 830 -46.47 -62.13 8.46
N ASP A 831 -47.73 -61.69 8.23
CA ASP A 831 -48.72 -60.94 9.01
C ASP A 831 -48.60 -59.41 9.23
#